data_AF-A0A8C8J4Y3-F1
#
_entry.id   AF-A0A8C8J4Y3-F1
#
_cell.length_a   1.000
_cell.length_b   1.000
_cell.length_c   1.000
_cell.angle_alpha   90.00
_cell.angle_beta   90.00
_cell.angle_gamma   90.00
#
_symmetry.space_group_name_H-M   'P 1'
#
loop_
_entity.id
_entity.type
_entity.pdbx_description
1 polymer ?
#
loop_
_entity_poly.entity_id
_entity_poly.type
_entity_poly.pdbx_seq_one_letter_code
_entity_poly.pdbx_strand_id
1 'polypeptide(L)'
;MSDSSDRSLNLNFLKEPVLRKLCEALDKTNSKGWRKLGEMVGNDRRFRVSSDEMEMCSLKVLELEGSPSRVLLRLMGDRGCTLGHLVDLLQTMGHTDALQCVKPPGIQILIQPQSVAIIVGHNLRLSCYAVGKAGVQFQWFKTKEEVGNLVISPVQLTDAGFYICRVNCGDSFEFSQWAQVDVLNVATSYGLGSHSLEGRLKVVIQPQGQRLLVGDTLQLECGAVGRPIPRYQWHRNGVPLHFPEASKRRLTVRRSEEDANILERLSTDKVALLIGNLSYRNHPQLKAPMVDVYDLTNLLRQLNFKVVSLLDLTESEMRNAVDEFLLLLHKGVYGLLYYAGHGYENYGNSFMVPVDAPNPYHSANCLCVQSILKLMQEKETGLNVFLLDMCRKRNIHDDTTPNILLRVTANIVFGYATCQDAEAFELSSSGFTNGVFVKFLKKRLLEDEKITVLLDRVAEDMGQFDATKGKQALEIRSSLSERRALTDPVLPGDSSDMALAHNRQWAKAHELPESMSLDFDCGAQIKLGFAAEFSNVLVIYTHIVKKPEDMFFCQAHVTNFSPDLDIDPKEMNRETPEETGIYLLSSSLPQHCLYTRLSSLQKLRDQLGFTVCLQGSFKAMDELVDWTTDVNIGKPLIARLDLYRTMRRNSCLQTCPMPHSPCHSPRAEHLHHHPQGLLSPHCSSPYLDVCEPLQGAVGGSGCVSSTLYDNCFSRYGCTSSDSPGRASIPIETTDDINELQTVFINSLQFHHQ
;
A
#
# COMPACT_ATOMS: atom_id res chain seq x y z
N MET A 1 72.05 -25.19 17.86
CA MET A 1 72.60 -24.05 18.63
C MET A 1 72.58 -22.87 17.66
N SER A 2 71.96 -21.72 17.86
CA SER A 2 71.21 -21.13 18.97
C SER A 2 70.91 -19.75 18.40
N ASP A 3 69.71 -19.53 17.86
CA ASP A 3 69.29 -18.18 17.44
C ASP A 3 67.86 -17.94 17.98
N SER A 4 67.67 -18.43 19.22
CA SER A 4 66.88 -17.74 20.23
C SER A 4 67.33 -16.29 20.21
N SER A 5 66.40 -15.34 20.11
CA SER A 5 66.66 -13.93 20.43
C SER A 5 67.56 -13.91 21.66
N ASP A 6 68.83 -13.53 21.49
CA ASP A 6 69.85 -13.76 22.50
C ASP A 6 69.41 -13.05 23.78
N ARG A 7 68.81 -13.81 24.71
CA ARG A 7 68.22 -13.25 25.94
C ARG A 7 69.32 -12.61 26.80
N SER A 8 70.58 -12.95 26.53
CA SER A 8 71.80 -12.35 27.08
C SER A 8 72.20 -11.02 26.41
N LEU A 9 71.64 -10.65 25.25
CA LEU A 9 72.00 -9.43 24.53
C LEU A 9 71.73 -8.21 25.42
N ASN A 10 72.76 -7.41 25.70
CA ASN A 10 72.58 -6.15 26.41
C ASN A 10 71.76 -5.16 25.56
N LEU A 11 70.84 -4.43 26.21
CA LEU A 11 69.91 -3.53 25.53
C LEU A 11 70.58 -2.47 24.66
N ASN A 12 71.80 -2.03 25.00
CA ASN A 12 72.55 -1.05 24.23
C ASN A 12 72.95 -1.55 22.84
N PHE A 13 72.90 -2.86 22.58
CA PHE A 13 73.21 -3.46 21.28
C PHE A 13 71.96 -3.80 20.45
N LEU A 14 70.77 -3.35 20.86
CA LEU A 14 69.56 -3.51 20.05
C LEU A 14 69.69 -2.74 18.73
N LYS A 15 69.35 -3.41 17.62
CA LYS A 15 69.39 -2.79 16.29
C LYS A 15 68.41 -1.60 16.21
N GLU A 16 68.85 -0.52 15.58
CA GLU A 16 68.10 0.75 15.49
C GLU A 16 66.64 0.60 15.03
N PRO A 17 66.28 -0.25 14.03
CA PRO A 17 64.88 -0.43 13.63
C PRO A 17 64.00 -1.07 14.71
N VAL A 18 64.56 -1.95 15.53
CA VAL A 18 63.87 -2.61 16.64
C VAL A 18 63.72 -1.63 17.81
N LEU A 19 64.81 -0.92 18.14
CA LEU A 19 64.83 0.09 19.19
C LEU A 19 63.82 1.21 18.90
N ARG A 20 63.75 1.70 17.66
CA ARG A 20 62.79 2.75 17.26
C ARG A 20 61.34 2.31 17.47
N LYS A 21 60.94 1.14 16.96
CA LYS A 21 59.58 0.60 17.12
C LYS A 21 59.23 0.35 18.60
N LEU A 22 60.20 -0.12 19.37
CA LEU A 22 60.04 -0.33 20.81
C LEU A 22 59.81 1.00 21.54
N CYS A 23 60.58 2.03 21.22
CA CYS A 23 60.41 3.38 21.80
C CYS A 23 59.07 3.99 21.42
N GLU A 24 58.68 3.92 20.15
CA GLU A 24 57.36 4.35 19.68
C GLU A 24 56.23 3.67 20.47
N ALA A 25 56.32 2.36 20.70
CA ALA A 25 55.31 1.62 21.46
C ALA A 25 55.24 2.05 22.93
N LEU A 26 56.38 2.31 23.59
CA LEU A 26 56.46 2.67 25.00
C LEU A 26 56.13 4.15 25.28
N ASP A 27 56.35 5.04 24.31
CA ASP A 27 56.08 6.47 24.42
C ASP A 27 54.66 6.86 24.03
N LYS A 28 53.84 5.92 23.53
CA LYS A 28 52.41 6.16 23.28
C LYS A 28 51.73 6.73 24.53
N THR A 29 51.07 7.87 24.36
CA THR A 29 50.46 8.66 25.46
C THR A 29 49.37 7.90 26.22
N ASN A 30 48.69 6.96 25.57
CA ASN A 30 47.62 6.16 26.16
C ASN A 30 48.11 5.03 27.08
N SER A 31 49.31 4.48 26.84
CA SER A 31 49.81 3.32 27.60
C SER A 31 50.59 3.72 28.87
N LYS A 32 51.13 4.95 28.89
CA LYS A 32 52.15 5.40 29.85
C LYS A 32 53.27 4.35 30.01
N GLY A 33 53.59 3.65 28.92
CA GLY A 33 54.38 2.42 28.91
C GLY A 33 55.76 2.61 29.53
N TRP A 34 56.48 3.64 29.11
CA TRP A 34 57.81 3.94 29.64
C TRP A 34 57.81 4.33 31.13
N ARG A 35 56.78 5.05 31.61
CA ARG A 35 56.68 5.40 33.04
C ARG A 35 56.44 4.17 33.91
N LYS A 36 55.51 3.30 33.51
CA LYS A 36 55.26 2.02 34.19
C LYS A 36 56.50 1.14 34.19
N LEU A 37 57.21 1.06 33.06
CA LEU A 37 58.48 0.34 32.98
C LEU A 37 59.50 0.91 33.96
N GLY A 38 59.64 2.24 34.03
CA GLY A 38 60.52 2.92 34.97
C GLY A 38 60.16 2.69 36.44
N GLU A 39 58.87 2.70 36.81
CA GLU A 39 58.39 2.38 38.15
C GLU A 39 58.73 0.93 38.55
N MET A 40 58.52 -0.03 37.64
CA MET A 40 58.85 -1.43 37.88
C MET A 40 60.35 -1.65 38.05
N VAL A 41 61.15 -0.99 37.21
CA VAL A 41 62.62 -1.04 37.31
C VAL A 41 63.13 -0.33 38.56
N GLY A 42 62.46 0.74 39.02
CA GLY A 42 62.77 1.43 40.27
C GLY A 42 62.63 0.53 41.52
N ASN A 43 61.82 -0.53 41.44
CA ASN A 43 61.66 -1.54 42.48
C ASN A 43 62.65 -2.73 42.35
N ASP A 44 63.34 -2.88 41.21
CA ASP A 44 64.36 -3.92 41.03
C ASP A 44 65.73 -3.44 41.56
N ARG A 45 66.35 -4.23 42.44
CA ARG A 45 67.64 -3.89 43.07
C ARG A 45 68.81 -3.85 42.08
N ARG A 46 68.70 -4.47 40.90
CA ARG A 46 69.79 -4.59 39.92
C ARG A 46 69.85 -3.45 38.92
N PHE A 47 68.71 -2.88 38.54
CA PHE A 47 68.60 -1.90 37.46
C PHE A 47 67.95 -0.58 37.89
N ARG A 48 67.82 -0.38 39.21
CA ARG A 48 67.12 0.73 39.86
C ARG A 48 67.38 2.08 39.20
N VAL A 49 66.30 2.75 38.80
CA VAL A 49 66.30 4.12 38.29
C VAL A 49 65.82 5.06 39.40
N SER A 50 66.54 6.17 39.65
CA SER A 50 66.16 7.14 40.69
C SER A 50 65.01 8.04 40.24
N SER A 51 64.39 8.76 41.17
CA SER A 51 63.35 9.74 40.84
C SER A 51 63.89 10.84 39.92
N ASP A 52 65.11 11.31 40.17
CA ASP A 52 65.77 12.36 39.38
C ASP A 52 66.08 11.87 37.95
N GLU A 53 66.46 10.61 37.79
CA GLU A 53 66.68 9.99 36.47
C GLU A 53 65.39 9.81 35.68
N MET A 54 64.29 9.46 36.37
CA MET A 54 62.96 9.39 35.76
C MET A 54 62.47 10.78 35.31
N GLU A 55 62.75 11.82 36.09
CA GLU A 55 62.46 13.21 35.71
C GLU A 55 63.29 13.62 34.48
N MET A 56 64.58 13.30 34.46
CA MET A 56 65.45 13.53 33.28
C MET A 56 64.91 12.83 32.02
N CYS A 57 64.48 11.57 32.13
CA CYS A 57 63.85 10.86 31.01
C CYS A 57 62.59 11.59 30.54
N SER A 58 61.76 12.09 31.47
CA SER A 58 60.51 12.78 31.14
C SER A 58 60.74 14.07 30.34
N LEU A 59 61.80 14.81 30.63
CA LEU A 59 62.13 16.07 29.97
C LEU A 59 62.50 15.89 28.49
N LYS A 60 62.82 14.67 28.06
CA LYS A 60 63.11 14.37 26.66
C LYS A 60 61.91 14.56 25.73
N VAL A 61 60.69 14.63 26.25
CA VAL A 61 59.52 15.00 25.45
C VAL A 61 59.59 16.43 24.90
N LEU A 62 60.43 17.29 25.48
CA LEU A 62 60.61 18.68 25.04
C LEU A 62 61.54 18.81 23.82
N GLU A 63 62.24 17.74 23.44
CA GLU A 63 63.10 17.71 22.25
C GLU A 63 62.29 17.18 21.06
N LEU A 64 62.47 17.79 19.88
CA LEU A 64 61.69 17.51 18.65
C LEU A 64 61.74 16.03 18.20
N GLU A 65 62.83 15.33 18.51
CA GLU A 65 63.01 13.89 18.27
C GLU A 65 63.33 13.12 19.58
N GLY A 66 63.06 13.74 20.73
CA GLY A 66 63.38 13.15 22.02
C GLY A 66 62.38 12.07 22.42
N SER A 67 62.91 10.98 22.99
CA SER A 67 62.13 9.83 23.44
C SER A 67 62.47 9.52 24.90
N PRO A 68 61.51 9.69 25.84
CA PRO A 68 61.68 9.30 27.23
C PRO A 68 62.05 7.82 27.39
N SER A 69 61.37 6.93 26.65
CA SER A 69 61.68 5.50 26.66
C SER A 69 63.09 5.18 26.15
N ARG A 70 63.61 5.90 25.14
CA ARG A 70 64.95 5.67 24.61
C ARG A 70 66.03 5.95 25.65
N VAL A 71 65.90 7.03 26.40
CA VAL A 71 66.84 7.36 27.49
C VAL A 71 66.72 6.36 28.64
N LEU A 72 65.50 5.98 29.02
CA LEU A 72 65.26 4.97 30.04
C LEU A 72 65.87 3.60 29.66
N LEU A 73 65.65 3.14 28.43
CA LEU A 73 66.22 1.87 27.93
C LEU A 73 67.74 1.89 27.89
N ARG A 74 68.35 3.04 27.56
CA ARG A 74 69.80 3.23 27.60
C ARG A 74 70.33 3.16 29.03
N LEU A 75 69.69 3.85 29.98
CA LEU A 75 70.05 3.76 31.41
C LEU A 75 69.97 2.32 31.93
N MET A 76 68.91 1.59 31.54
CA MET A 76 68.77 0.17 31.86
C MET A 76 69.90 -0.67 31.23
N GLY A 77 70.25 -0.42 29.96
CA GLY A 77 71.34 -1.09 29.25
C GLY A 77 72.73 -0.83 29.86
N ASP A 78 73.01 0.42 30.22
CA ASP A 78 74.25 0.84 30.90
C ASP A 78 74.40 0.15 32.27
N ARG A 79 73.29 -0.19 32.92
CA ARG A 79 73.23 -0.99 34.16
C ARG A 79 73.27 -2.51 33.93
N GLY A 80 73.50 -2.95 32.71
CA GLY A 80 73.63 -4.37 32.36
C GLY A 80 72.30 -5.08 32.11
N CYS A 81 71.18 -4.36 31.93
CA CYS A 81 69.91 -4.98 31.59
C CYS A 81 70.01 -5.65 30.20
N THR A 82 69.51 -6.87 30.10
CA THR A 82 69.52 -7.66 28.85
C THR A 82 68.13 -7.69 28.21
N LEU A 83 68.07 -8.10 26.95
CA LEU A 83 66.84 -8.29 26.21
C LEU A 83 65.90 -9.29 26.90
N GLY A 84 66.45 -10.34 27.53
CA GLY A 84 65.67 -11.29 28.34
C GLY A 84 64.98 -10.60 29.51
N HIS A 85 65.72 -9.81 30.30
CA HIS A 85 65.16 -9.05 31.42
C HIS A 85 64.07 -8.08 30.96
N LEU A 86 64.29 -7.38 29.84
CA LEU A 86 63.29 -6.47 29.28
C LEU A 86 62.03 -7.21 28.83
N VAL A 87 62.16 -8.36 28.16
CA VAL A 87 60.99 -9.17 27.75
C VAL A 87 60.17 -9.59 28.97
N ASP A 88 60.82 -10.04 30.05
CA ASP A 88 60.12 -10.47 31.26
C ASP A 88 59.41 -9.29 31.96
N LEU A 89 60.02 -8.09 31.98
CA LEU A 89 59.39 -6.87 32.47
C LEU A 89 58.18 -6.46 31.61
N LEU A 90 58.33 -6.46 30.29
CA LEU A 90 57.27 -6.13 29.33
C LEU A 90 56.08 -7.10 29.40
N GLN A 91 56.35 -8.39 29.67
CA GLN A 91 55.32 -9.40 29.95
C GLN A 91 54.60 -9.12 31.26
N THR A 92 55.34 -8.82 32.32
CA THR A 92 54.77 -8.53 33.64
C THR A 92 53.86 -7.31 33.63
N MET A 93 54.21 -6.28 32.85
CA MET A 93 53.34 -5.11 32.65
C MET A 93 52.23 -5.31 31.61
N GLY A 94 52.18 -6.45 30.93
CA GLY A 94 51.18 -6.77 29.90
C GLY A 94 51.28 -5.92 28.62
N HIS A 95 52.46 -5.37 28.29
CA HIS A 95 52.60 -4.44 27.15
C HIS A 95 52.88 -5.18 25.83
N THR A 96 51.82 -5.70 25.22
CA THR A 96 51.85 -6.56 24.02
C THR A 96 52.51 -5.92 22.79
N ASP A 97 52.26 -4.64 22.51
CA ASP A 97 52.85 -3.91 21.38
C ASP A 97 54.39 -3.89 21.44
N ALA A 98 54.94 -3.59 22.63
CA ALA A 98 56.37 -3.53 22.88
C ALA A 98 57.01 -4.93 22.82
N LEU A 99 56.31 -5.96 23.31
CA LEU A 99 56.74 -7.35 23.19
C LEU A 99 56.85 -7.80 21.74
N GLN A 100 55.94 -7.37 20.87
CA GLN A 100 55.98 -7.73 19.46
C GLN A 100 57.17 -7.10 18.73
N CYS A 101 57.63 -5.92 19.17
CA CYS A 101 58.78 -5.23 18.57
C CYS A 101 60.10 -6.00 18.75
N VAL A 102 60.25 -6.73 19.86
CA VAL A 102 61.48 -7.46 20.22
C VAL A 102 61.46 -8.94 19.82
N LYS A 103 60.34 -9.45 19.32
CA LYS A 103 60.25 -10.80 18.74
C LYS A 103 60.75 -10.80 17.28
N PRO A 104 61.51 -11.82 16.83
CA PRO A 104 61.94 -11.90 15.43
C PRO A 104 60.74 -12.06 14.48
N PRO A 105 60.82 -11.57 13.22
CA PRO A 105 59.74 -11.72 12.26
C PRO A 105 59.52 -13.21 11.94
N GLY A 106 58.29 -13.69 12.16
CA GLY A 106 57.85 -15.04 11.82
C GLY A 106 57.58 -15.22 10.32
N ILE A 107 56.96 -16.33 9.96
CA ILE A 107 56.54 -16.64 8.59
C ILE A 107 55.55 -15.56 8.11
N GLN A 108 55.73 -15.05 6.90
CA GLN A 108 54.82 -14.10 6.27
C GLN A 108 54.27 -14.67 4.97
N ILE A 109 52.96 -14.88 4.93
CA ILE A 109 52.25 -15.33 3.71
C ILE A 109 51.91 -14.10 2.86
N LEU A 110 52.54 -14.00 1.69
CA LEU A 110 52.43 -12.87 0.77
C LEU A 110 51.32 -13.06 -0.28
N ILE A 111 51.07 -14.29 -0.72
CA ILE A 111 49.99 -14.62 -1.65
C ILE A 111 49.10 -15.66 -0.98
N GLN A 112 47.85 -15.29 -0.75
CA GLN A 112 46.80 -16.18 -0.25
C GLN A 112 46.16 -16.94 -1.41
N PRO A 113 45.71 -18.19 -1.21
CA PRO A 113 44.94 -18.87 -2.23
C PRO A 113 43.57 -18.23 -2.42
N GLN A 114 43.14 -18.14 -3.67
CA GLN A 114 41.88 -17.52 -4.06
C GLN A 114 40.80 -18.57 -4.30
N SER A 115 39.64 -18.41 -3.67
CA SER A 115 38.45 -19.24 -3.94
C SER A 115 38.04 -19.17 -5.41
N VAL A 116 37.57 -20.27 -5.97
CA VAL A 116 37.28 -20.41 -7.40
C VAL A 116 36.03 -21.25 -7.65
N ALA A 117 35.21 -20.84 -8.62
CA ALA A 117 34.21 -21.71 -9.25
C ALA A 117 34.69 -22.12 -10.65
N ILE A 118 34.71 -23.44 -10.92
CA ILE A 118 35.26 -24.02 -12.15
C ILE A 118 34.36 -25.16 -12.67
N ILE A 119 34.46 -25.49 -13.96
CA ILE A 119 33.69 -26.59 -14.58
C ILE A 119 34.51 -27.88 -14.50
N VAL A 120 33.84 -29.03 -14.34
CA VAL A 120 34.43 -30.37 -14.52
C VAL A 120 35.25 -30.43 -15.83
N GLY A 121 36.41 -31.08 -15.80
CA GLY A 121 37.29 -31.23 -16.97
C GLY A 121 38.35 -30.15 -17.13
N HIS A 122 38.25 -29.02 -16.44
CA HIS A 122 39.22 -27.92 -16.54
C HIS A 122 40.40 -28.08 -15.55
N ASN A 123 41.38 -27.18 -15.66
CA ASN A 123 42.59 -27.20 -14.84
C ASN A 123 42.46 -26.20 -13.68
N LEU A 124 42.66 -26.69 -12.45
CA LEU A 124 42.69 -25.89 -11.24
C LEU A 124 44.13 -25.78 -10.74
N ARG A 125 44.56 -24.54 -10.50
CA ARG A 125 45.75 -24.23 -9.71
C ARG A 125 45.37 -23.33 -8.56
N LEU A 126 45.76 -23.71 -7.34
CA LEU A 126 45.77 -22.82 -6.18
C LEU A 126 47.21 -22.53 -5.80
N SER A 127 47.46 -21.27 -5.45
CA SER A 127 48.79 -20.75 -5.19
C SER A 127 48.84 -20.18 -3.78
N CYS A 128 49.89 -20.50 -3.04
CA CYS A 128 50.26 -19.88 -1.79
C CYS A 128 51.73 -19.49 -1.91
N TYR A 129 52.08 -18.29 -1.47
CA TYR A 129 53.47 -17.83 -1.46
C TYR A 129 53.77 -17.18 -0.13
N ALA A 130 54.92 -17.51 0.44
CA ALA A 130 55.33 -17.04 1.75
C ALA A 130 56.84 -16.88 1.81
N VAL A 131 57.29 -16.05 2.74
CA VAL A 131 58.70 -15.83 3.06
C VAL A 131 58.93 -16.12 4.55
N GLY A 132 60.09 -16.69 4.86
CA GLY A 132 60.48 -17.06 6.21
C GLY A 132 61.97 -16.88 6.44
N LYS A 133 62.42 -17.07 7.69
CA LYS A 133 63.83 -16.93 8.08
C LYS A 133 64.75 -17.95 7.41
N ALA A 134 64.21 -19.09 6.97
CA ALA A 134 64.90 -20.16 6.26
C ALA A 134 64.07 -20.60 5.03
N GLY A 135 64.51 -21.66 4.34
CA GLY A 135 63.72 -22.27 3.26
C GLY A 135 62.32 -22.66 3.75
N VAL A 136 61.30 -22.14 3.08
CA VAL A 136 59.90 -22.43 3.40
C VAL A 136 59.40 -23.66 2.66
N GLN A 137 58.57 -24.47 3.32
CA GLN A 137 57.93 -25.65 2.74
C GLN A 137 56.41 -25.50 2.79
N PHE A 138 55.72 -25.95 1.76
CA PHE A 138 54.28 -25.81 1.62
C PHE A 138 53.62 -27.19 1.67
N GLN A 139 52.61 -27.33 2.51
CA GLN A 139 51.74 -28.51 2.58
C GLN A 139 50.31 -28.07 2.35
N TRP A 140 49.57 -28.78 1.52
CA TRP A 140 48.17 -28.48 1.26
C TRP A 140 47.28 -29.47 1.97
N PHE A 141 46.15 -28.98 2.46
CA PHE A 141 45.16 -29.82 3.12
C PHE A 141 43.80 -29.58 2.47
N LYS A 142 43.09 -30.68 2.20
CA LYS A 142 41.65 -30.66 1.94
C LYS A 142 41.00 -31.32 3.15
N THR A 143 40.17 -30.57 3.88
CA THR A 143 39.62 -31.03 5.16
C THR A 143 40.73 -31.39 6.17
N LYS A 144 40.92 -32.67 6.51
CA LYS A 144 41.97 -33.17 7.43
C LYS A 144 43.09 -33.94 6.73
N GLU A 145 43.00 -34.17 5.43
CA GLU A 145 43.95 -34.99 4.68
C GLU A 145 44.96 -34.09 3.94
N GLU A 146 46.23 -34.44 4.04
CA GLU A 146 47.29 -33.79 3.27
C GLU A 146 47.14 -34.18 1.80
N VAL A 147 47.03 -33.17 0.95
CA VAL A 147 47.02 -33.31 -0.51
C VAL A 147 48.36 -32.82 -1.05
N GLY A 148 48.80 -33.39 -2.18
CA GLY A 148 50.06 -32.99 -2.82
C GLY A 148 50.04 -31.57 -3.39
N ASN A 149 50.82 -31.35 -4.45
CA ASN A 149 50.79 -30.06 -5.15
C ASN A 149 49.36 -29.74 -5.62
N LEU A 150 48.88 -28.53 -5.33
CA LEU A 150 47.49 -28.14 -5.60
C LEU A 150 47.29 -27.68 -7.04
N VAL A 151 47.63 -28.57 -7.96
CA VAL A 151 47.37 -28.51 -9.40
C VAL A 151 46.55 -29.73 -9.77
N ILE A 152 45.26 -29.53 -10.04
CA ILE A 152 44.30 -30.59 -10.38
C ILE A 152 43.91 -30.43 -11.84
N SER A 153 44.10 -31.47 -12.64
CA SER A 153 43.85 -31.46 -14.09
C SER A 153 43.64 -32.89 -14.60
N PRO A 154 42.43 -33.27 -15.05
CA PRO A 154 41.19 -32.51 -15.04
C PRO A 154 40.49 -32.51 -13.67
N VAL A 155 39.87 -31.39 -13.30
CA VAL A 155 39.03 -31.28 -12.09
C VAL A 155 37.79 -32.16 -12.19
N GLN A 156 37.46 -32.84 -11.10
CA GLN A 156 36.27 -33.66 -10.88
C GLN A 156 35.35 -33.05 -9.83
N LEU A 157 34.10 -33.49 -9.77
CA LEU A 157 33.15 -33.05 -8.74
C LEU A 157 33.64 -33.34 -7.31
N THR A 158 34.38 -34.43 -7.14
CA THR A 158 34.98 -34.82 -5.85
C THR A 158 36.07 -33.85 -5.38
N ASP A 159 36.57 -32.98 -6.26
CA ASP A 159 37.57 -31.97 -5.91
C ASP A 159 36.95 -30.72 -5.27
N ALA A 160 35.62 -30.56 -5.29
CA ALA A 160 34.95 -29.47 -4.57
C ALA A 160 35.23 -29.53 -3.06
N GLY A 161 35.38 -28.37 -2.42
CA GLY A 161 35.61 -28.28 -0.98
C GLY A 161 36.48 -27.10 -0.56
N PHE A 162 36.96 -27.15 0.68
CA PHE A 162 37.82 -26.11 1.26
C PHE A 162 39.26 -26.61 1.35
N TYR A 163 40.18 -25.76 0.90
CA TYR A 163 41.62 -26.02 0.88
C TYR A 163 42.36 -24.97 1.71
N ILE A 164 43.37 -25.41 2.44
CA ILE A 164 44.24 -24.54 3.23
C ILE A 164 45.70 -24.97 3.03
N CYS A 165 46.61 -24.00 3.02
CA CYS A 165 48.05 -24.25 2.93
C CYS A 165 48.68 -24.04 4.30
N ARG A 166 49.47 -25.01 4.76
CA ARG A 166 50.39 -24.85 5.87
C ARG A 166 51.77 -24.52 5.32
N VAL A 167 52.33 -23.41 5.76
CA VAL A 167 53.68 -22.98 5.46
C VAL A 167 54.57 -23.31 6.65
N ASN A 168 55.58 -24.14 6.46
CA ASN A 168 56.54 -24.52 7.48
C ASN A 168 57.89 -23.80 7.25
N CYS A 169 58.53 -23.34 8.31
CA CYS A 169 59.86 -22.71 8.29
C CYS A 169 60.62 -23.12 9.56
N GLY A 170 61.49 -24.13 9.44
CA GLY A 170 62.13 -24.75 10.62
C GLY A 170 61.09 -25.35 11.57
N ASP A 171 61.15 -24.98 12.85
CA ASP A 171 60.20 -25.44 13.89
C ASP A 171 58.91 -24.61 13.97
N SER A 172 58.75 -23.61 13.09
CA SER A 172 57.57 -22.74 13.04
C SER A 172 56.68 -23.07 11.85
N PHE A 173 55.37 -22.85 11.98
CA PHE A 173 54.42 -22.97 10.88
C PHE A 173 53.33 -21.91 10.97
N GLU A 174 52.77 -21.56 9.82
CA GLU A 174 51.61 -20.67 9.69
C GLU A 174 50.63 -21.23 8.66
N PHE A 175 49.35 -20.91 8.81
CA PHE A 175 48.31 -21.34 7.88
C PHE A 175 47.83 -20.18 6.99
N SER A 176 47.59 -20.48 5.70
CA SER A 176 46.93 -19.56 4.78
C SER A 176 45.45 -19.38 5.16
N GLN A 177 44.79 -18.43 4.50
CA GLN A 177 43.33 -18.40 4.47
C GLN A 177 42.78 -19.62 3.73
N TRP A 178 41.54 -20.00 4.05
CA TRP A 178 40.82 -21.04 3.34
C TRP A 178 40.42 -20.56 1.94
N ALA A 179 40.68 -21.39 0.95
CA ALA A 179 40.16 -21.22 -0.40
C ALA A 179 39.07 -22.26 -0.68
N GLN A 180 37.90 -21.79 -1.09
CA GLN A 180 36.79 -22.64 -1.51
C GLN A 180 36.91 -22.94 -3.00
N VAL A 181 36.84 -24.21 -3.36
CA VAL A 181 36.72 -24.69 -4.73
C VAL A 181 35.29 -25.18 -4.93
N ASP A 182 34.54 -24.51 -5.79
CA ASP A 182 33.22 -24.94 -6.26
C ASP A 182 33.35 -25.54 -7.67
N VAL A 183 32.77 -26.73 -7.87
CA VAL A 183 32.87 -27.46 -9.15
C VAL A 183 31.49 -27.62 -9.75
N LEU A 184 31.30 -27.05 -10.94
CA LEU A 184 30.06 -27.10 -11.69
C LEU A 184 30.08 -28.24 -12.71
N ASN A 185 29.04 -29.06 -12.70
CA ASN A 185 28.77 -30.01 -13.79
C ASN A 185 27.79 -29.35 -14.78
N VAL A 186 28.23 -29.15 -16.02
CA VAL A 186 27.42 -28.53 -17.07
C VAL A 186 27.21 -29.56 -18.18
N ALA A 187 25.95 -29.86 -18.51
CA ALA A 187 25.63 -30.72 -19.65
C ALA A 187 26.12 -30.04 -20.95
N THR A 188 26.76 -30.82 -21.81
CA THR A 188 27.61 -30.43 -22.94
C THR A 188 26.89 -29.74 -24.12
N SER A 189 25.89 -28.88 -23.88
CA SER A 189 25.18 -28.15 -24.93
C SER A 189 25.81 -26.81 -25.30
N TYR A 190 26.80 -26.33 -24.54
CA TYR A 190 27.65 -25.22 -24.95
C TYR A 190 28.94 -25.79 -25.53
N GLY A 191 29.12 -25.61 -26.84
CA GLY A 191 30.27 -26.10 -27.58
C GLY A 191 31.58 -25.88 -26.83
N LEU A 192 32.43 -26.92 -26.81
CA LEU A 192 33.81 -26.89 -26.35
C LEU A 192 34.62 -25.87 -27.19
N GLY A 193 34.40 -24.59 -26.92
CA GLY A 193 35.39 -23.57 -27.20
C GLY A 193 36.48 -23.73 -26.15
N SER A 194 37.64 -24.25 -26.57
CA SER A 194 38.90 -24.24 -25.84
C SER A 194 39.31 -22.80 -25.51
N HIS A 195 38.59 -22.17 -24.59
CA HIS A 195 38.88 -20.84 -24.10
C HIS A 195 39.43 -20.99 -22.69
N SER A 196 40.70 -20.63 -22.54
CA SER A 196 41.35 -20.39 -21.25
C SER A 196 40.36 -19.66 -20.33
N LEU A 197 39.93 -20.32 -19.25
CA LEU A 197 39.06 -19.75 -18.23
C LEU A 197 39.92 -18.82 -17.34
N GLU A 198 40.48 -17.79 -17.95
CA GLU A 198 41.40 -16.82 -17.37
C GLU A 198 40.64 -15.88 -16.43
N GLY A 199 40.24 -16.40 -15.26
CA GLY A 199 39.79 -15.64 -14.09
C GLY A 199 38.48 -14.85 -14.18
N ARG A 200 37.91 -14.62 -15.38
CA ARG A 200 36.73 -13.76 -15.57
C ARG A 200 35.43 -14.45 -15.17
N LEU A 201 34.51 -13.66 -14.59
CA LEU A 201 33.15 -14.09 -14.26
C LEU A 201 32.37 -14.45 -15.53
N LYS A 202 31.80 -15.65 -15.57
CA LYS A 202 30.95 -16.10 -16.68
C LYS A 202 29.79 -16.95 -16.17
N VAL A 203 28.57 -16.64 -16.62
CA VAL A 203 27.39 -17.47 -16.36
C VAL A 203 27.40 -18.66 -17.32
N VAL A 204 27.30 -19.87 -16.77
CA VAL A 204 27.40 -21.15 -17.49
C VAL A 204 26.14 -22.02 -17.34
N ILE A 205 25.30 -21.74 -16.35
CA ILE A 205 23.97 -22.34 -16.18
C ILE A 205 22.97 -21.18 -16.09
N GLN A 206 22.00 -21.15 -17.01
CA GLN A 206 20.94 -20.13 -17.07
C GLN A 206 19.67 -20.63 -16.37
N PRO A 207 18.92 -19.75 -15.67
CA PRO A 207 17.64 -20.12 -15.09
C PRO A 207 16.65 -20.58 -16.15
N GLN A 208 16.02 -21.73 -15.92
CA GLN A 208 15.01 -22.29 -16.82
C GLN A 208 13.61 -21.92 -16.35
N GLY A 209 12.75 -21.47 -17.26
CA GLY A 209 11.36 -21.15 -16.97
C GLY A 209 10.56 -22.41 -16.58
N GLN A 210 9.66 -22.27 -15.62
CA GLN A 210 8.77 -23.34 -15.16
C GLN A 210 7.30 -22.91 -15.26
N ARG A 211 6.43 -23.86 -15.61
CA ARG A 211 4.97 -23.71 -15.49
C ARG A 211 4.54 -24.51 -14.27
N LEU A 212 3.96 -23.84 -13.28
CA LEU A 212 3.62 -24.39 -11.98
C LEU A 212 2.17 -24.03 -11.65
N LEU A 213 1.49 -24.87 -10.87
CA LEU A 213 0.19 -24.54 -10.30
C LEU A 213 0.37 -23.66 -9.07
N VAL A 214 -0.68 -22.92 -8.72
CA VAL A 214 -0.68 -22.10 -7.51
C VAL A 214 -0.50 -23.00 -6.28
N GLY A 215 0.54 -22.72 -5.49
CA GLY A 215 0.92 -23.51 -4.32
C GLY A 215 2.14 -24.41 -4.52
N ASP A 216 2.56 -24.65 -5.76
CA ASP A 216 3.76 -25.42 -6.06
C ASP A 216 5.04 -24.66 -5.68
N THR A 217 6.09 -25.42 -5.36
CA THR A 217 7.41 -24.85 -5.02
C THR A 217 8.18 -24.48 -6.28
N LEU A 218 8.51 -23.19 -6.45
CA LEU A 218 9.39 -22.72 -7.52
C LEU A 218 10.85 -23.02 -7.18
N GLN A 219 11.57 -23.66 -8.11
CA GLN A 219 13.01 -23.90 -7.99
C GLN A 219 13.76 -23.42 -9.23
N LEU A 220 14.56 -22.36 -9.11
CA LEU A 220 15.39 -21.85 -10.22
C LEU A 220 16.87 -22.02 -9.89
N GLU A 221 17.69 -22.23 -10.91
CA GLU A 221 19.14 -22.39 -10.77
C GLU A 221 19.89 -21.50 -11.75
N CYS A 222 20.89 -20.77 -11.24
CA CYS A 222 21.83 -19.99 -12.04
C CYS A 222 23.23 -20.33 -11.58
N GLY A 223 24.14 -20.69 -12.50
CA GLY A 223 25.50 -21.12 -12.17
C GLY A 223 26.53 -20.32 -12.93
N ALA A 224 27.53 -19.81 -12.23
CA ALA A 224 28.61 -19.02 -12.79
C ALA A 224 29.99 -19.53 -12.35
N VAL A 225 30.98 -19.33 -13.20
CA VAL A 225 32.41 -19.62 -12.95
C VAL A 225 33.19 -18.33 -12.80
N GLY A 226 34.29 -18.35 -12.04
CA GLY A 226 35.13 -17.17 -11.82
C GLY A 226 36.17 -17.32 -10.72
N ARG A 227 37.14 -16.40 -10.70
CA ARG A 227 38.15 -16.22 -9.63
C ARG A 227 38.18 -14.73 -9.22
N PRO A 228 37.65 -14.34 -8.05
CA PRO A 228 37.20 -15.18 -6.94
C PRO A 228 35.84 -15.85 -7.22
N ILE A 229 35.40 -16.73 -6.31
CA ILE A 229 34.10 -17.41 -6.40
C ILE A 229 32.94 -16.39 -6.61
N PRO A 230 32.06 -16.60 -7.61
CA PRO A 230 30.95 -15.69 -7.89
C PRO A 230 29.93 -15.56 -6.74
N ARG A 231 29.31 -14.38 -6.64
CA ARG A 231 28.15 -14.12 -5.75
C ARG A 231 26.89 -13.98 -6.57
N TYR A 232 25.75 -14.35 -5.99
CA TYR A 232 24.45 -14.36 -6.65
C TYR A 232 23.51 -13.34 -6.00
N GLN A 233 22.64 -12.74 -6.80
CA GLN A 233 21.50 -11.95 -6.35
C GLN A 233 20.34 -12.16 -7.33
N TRP A 234 19.22 -12.67 -6.84
CA TRP A 234 18.03 -12.87 -7.65
C TRP A 234 17.16 -11.61 -7.71
N HIS A 235 16.62 -11.33 -8.89
CA HIS A 235 15.72 -10.20 -9.15
C HIS A 235 14.38 -10.73 -9.68
N ARG A 236 13.27 -10.16 -9.22
CA ARG A 236 11.92 -10.40 -9.78
C ARG A 236 11.46 -9.10 -10.43
N ASN A 237 11.22 -9.12 -11.75
CA ASN A 237 10.79 -7.95 -12.52
C ASN A 237 11.66 -6.70 -12.29
N GLY A 238 12.98 -6.88 -12.17
CA GLY A 238 13.95 -5.80 -11.92
C GLY A 238 14.12 -5.40 -10.45
N VAL A 239 13.38 -6.01 -9.51
CA VAL A 239 13.50 -5.73 -8.08
C VAL A 239 14.32 -6.82 -7.39
N PRO A 240 15.37 -6.48 -6.61
CA PRO A 240 16.16 -7.46 -5.88
C PRO A 240 15.34 -8.16 -4.79
N LEU A 241 15.53 -9.46 -4.66
CA LEU A 241 14.92 -10.27 -3.59
C LEU A 241 15.82 -10.23 -2.34
N HIS A 242 15.23 -9.96 -1.17
CA HIS A 242 15.97 -9.66 0.07
C HIS A 242 15.95 -10.78 1.14
N PHE A 243 15.56 -12.00 0.79
CA PHE A 243 15.55 -13.15 1.71
C PHE A 243 16.79 -14.06 1.56
N PRO A 244 17.14 -14.90 2.55
CA PRO A 244 18.41 -15.63 2.56
C PRO A 244 18.69 -16.50 1.32
N GLU A 245 17.67 -17.11 0.73
CA GLU A 245 17.76 -17.94 -0.48
C GLU A 245 18.03 -17.12 -1.75
N ALA A 246 17.72 -15.82 -1.75
CA ALA A 246 17.91 -14.93 -2.89
C ALA A 246 19.38 -14.56 -3.17
N SER A 247 20.29 -14.91 -2.27
CA SER A 247 21.75 -14.76 -2.46
C SER A 247 22.44 -16.07 -2.88
N LYS A 248 21.68 -17.15 -3.10
CA LYS A 248 22.20 -18.49 -3.42
C LYS A 248 22.11 -18.78 -4.92
N ARG A 249 22.96 -19.70 -5.39
CA ARG A 249 22.94 -20.28 -6.76
C ARG A 249 21.56 -20.84 -7.15
N ARG A 250 20.89 -21.50 -6.18
CA ARG A 250 19.55 -22.08 -6.34
C ARG A 250 18.54 -21.27 -5.54
N LEU A 251 17.58 -20.69 -6.23
CA LEU A 251 16.42 -20.03 -5.63
C LEU A 251 15.35 -21.08 -5.36
N THR A 252 14.85 -21.14 -4.13
CA THR A 252 13.68 -21.96 -3.78
C THR A 252 12.68 -21.06 -3.08
N VAL A 253 11.52 -20.89 -3.69
CA VAL A 253 10.41 -20.13 -3.09
C VAL A 253 9.41 -21.13 -2.54
N ARG A 254 9.31 -21.19 -1.21
CA ARG A 254 8.32 -21.99 -0.47
C ARG A 254 7.26 -21.05 0.09
N ARG A 255 6.04 -21.55 0.25
CA ARG A 255 4.94 -20.83 0.90
C ARG A 255 5.33 -20.45 2.34
N SER A 256 5.22 -19.18 2.72
CA SER A 256 5.23 -18.75 4.12
C SER A 256 3.80 -18.75 4.68
N GLU A 257 3.63 -18.95 5.99
CA GLU A 257 2.32 -18.82 6.67
C GLU A 257 1.77 -17.38 6.59
N GLU A 258 2.63 -16.38 6.41
CA GLU A 258 2.25 -14.98 6.24
C GLU A 258 1.66 -14.71 4.84
N ASP A 259 2.19 -15.32 3.78
CA ASP A 259 1.62 -15.22 2.43
C ASP A 259 0.27 -15.96 2.29
N ALA A 260 0.06 -17.01 3.09
CA ALA A 260 -1.22 -17.70 3.19
C ALA A 260 -2.31 -16.79 3.80
N ASN A 261 -1.96 -16.05 4.86
CA ASN A 261 -2.87 -15.10 5.52
C ASN A 261 -3.19 -13.88 4.64
N ILE A 262 -2.24 -13.42 3.81
CA ILE A 262 -2.50 -12.33 2.86
C ILE A 262 -3.46 -12.79 1.77
N LEU A 263 -3.28 -13.99 1.20
CA LEU A 263 -4.17 -14.54 0.18
C LEU A 263 -5.61 -14.82 0.66
N GLU A 264 -5.79 -15.15 1.94
CA GLU A 264 -7.14 -15.34 2.54
C GLU A 264 -7.83 -14.01 2.91
N ARG A 265 -7.07 -12.93 3.10
CA ARG A 265 -7.59 -11.59 3.42
C ARG A 265 -7.85 -10.71 2.20
N LEU A 266 -7.62 -11.21 1.01
CA LEU A 266 -7.74 -10.42 -0.20
C LEU A 266 -9.21 -10.17 -0.58
N SER A 267 -9.51 -8.94 -0.96
CA SER A 267 -10.77 -8.56 -1.61
C SER A 267 -10.57 -8.53 -3.12
N THR A 268 -11.57 -8.92 -3.91
CA THR A 268 -11.47 -8.74 -5.37
C THR A 268 -11.73 -7.30 -5.79
N ASP A 269 -12.51 -6.58 -4.98
CA ASP A 269 -12.81 -5.15 -5.10
C ASP A 269 -13.44 -4.66 -3.78
N LYS A 270 -13.55 -3.34 -3.59
CA LYS A 270 -14.22 -2.73 -2.43
C LYS A 270 -15.16 -1.63 -2.89
N VAL A 271 -16.45 -1.79 -2.59
CA VAL A 271 -17.52 -0.90 -3.07
C VAL A 271 -18.37 -0.46 -1.90
N ALA A 272 -18.69 0.83 -1.83
CA ALA A 272 -19.54 1.39 -0.79
C ALA A 272 -20.66 2.28 -1.36
N LEU A 273 -21.86 2.13 -0.83
CA LEU A 273 -22.99 3.04 -1.04
C LEU A 273 -23.31 3.75 0.28
N LEU A 274 -23.23 5.08 0.28
CA LEU A 274 -23.54 5.93 1.42
C LEU A 274 -24.76 6.78 1.09
N ILE A 275 -25.80 6.69 1.90
CA ILE A 275 -27.03 7.48 1.74
C ILE A 275 -27.26 8.31 3.01
N GLY A 276 -27.43 9.62 2.84
CA GLY A 276 -27.80 10.55 3.91
C GLY A 276 -29.12 11.23 3.59
N ASN A 277 -30.18 10.96 4.35
CA ASN A 277 -31.47 11.60 4.18
C ASN A 277 -31.72 12.60 5.32
N LEU A 278 -31.94 13.85 4.97
CA LEU A 278 -32.04 15.01 5.85
C LEU A 278 -33.36 15.77 5.68
N SER A 279 -33.74 16.04 4.43
CA SER A 279 -34.75 17.01 4.05
C SER A 279 -36.13 16.35 3.86
N TYR A 280 -36.65 15.72 4.91
CA TYR A 280 -37.92 15.01 4.84
C TYR A 280 -39.10 15.97 4.63
N ARG A 281 -39.99 15.60 3.69
CA ARG A 281 -41.17 16.42 3.34
C ARG A 281 -42.24 16.41 4.44
N ASN A 282 -42.46 15.25 5.06
CA ASN A 282 -43.57 15.01 5.98
C ASN A 282 -43.14 14.63 7.41
N HIS A 283 -41.83 14.71 7.70
CA HIS A 283 -41.21 14.29 8.97
C HIS A 283 -40.15 15.30 9.43
N PRO A 284 -39.70 15.25 10.69
CA PRO A 284 -38.65 16.15 11.18
C PRO A 284 -37.38 16.08 10.32
N GLN A 285 -36.81 17.24 10.00
CA GLN A 285 -35.56 17.32 9.27
C GLN A 285 -34.36 16.98 10.17
N LEU A 286 -33.28 16.49 9.56
CA LEU A 286 -32.02 16.17 10.22
C LEU A 286 -30.89 17.05 9.69
N LYS A 287 -29.76 17.12 10.38
CA LYS A 287 -28.61 17.95 9.98
C LYS A 287 -27.30 17.18 9.86
N ALA A 288 -27.06 16.25 10.78
CA ALA A 288 -25.82 15.47 10.83
C ALA A 288 -25.53 14.59 9.59
N PRO A 289 -26.53 13.98 8.90
CA PRO A 289 -26.23 13.01 7.84
C PRO A 289 -25.33 13.52 6.72
N MET A 290 -25.37 14.83 6.42
CA MET A 290 -24.53 15.45 5.39
C MET A 290 -23.04 15.37 5.78
N VAL A 291 -22.69 15.79 6.99
CA VAL A 291 -21.32 15.76 7.51
C VAL A 291 -20.84 14.32 7.67
N ASP A 292 -21.73 13.45 8.13
CA ASP A 292 -21.43 12.04 8.36
C ASP A 292 -21.11 11.29 7.08
N VAL A 293 -21.94 11.46 6.05
CA VAL A 293 -21.70 10.87 4.72
C VAL A 293 -20.42 11.42 4.11
N TYR A 294 -20.15 12.71 4.24
CA TYR A 294 -18.94 13.33 3.69
C TYR A 294 -17.66 12.78 4.33
N ASP A 295 -17.60 12.77 5.67
CA ASP A 295 -16.44 12.26 6.42
C ASP A 295 -16.18 10.77 6.10
N LEU A 296 -17.23 9.94 6.12
CA LEU A 296 -17.08 8.51 5.82
C LEU A 296 -16.71 8.26 4.36
N THR A 297 -17.22 9.07 3.43
CA THR A 297 -16.82 8.98 2.01
C THR A 297 -15.31 9.15 1.87
N ASN A 298 -14.76 10.18 2.51
CA ASN A 298 -13.33 10.49 2.43
C ASN A 298 -12.47 9.41 3.10
N LEU A 299 -12.89 8.88 4.25
CA LEU A 299 -12.16 7.79 4.91
C LEU A 299 -12.22 6.48 4.13
N LEU A 300 -13.37 6.11 3.56
CA LEU A 300 -13.51 4.90 2.75
C LEU A 300 -12.70 5.00 1.44
N ARG A 301 -12.64 6.18 0.82
CA ARG A 301 -11.74 6.43 -0.33
C ARG A 301 -10.26 6.23 0.04
N GLN A 302 -9.82 6.68 1.22
CA GLN A 302 -8.45 6.38 1.71
C GLN A 302 -8.20 4.88 1.90
N LEU A 303 -9.25 4.12 2.18
CA LEU A 303 -9.21 2.66 2.23
C LEU A 303 -9.38 2.00 0.86
N ASN A 304 -9.30 2.74 -0.26
CA ASN A 304 -9.46 2.24 -1.63
C ASN A 304 -10.86 1.65 -1.92
N PHE A 305 -11.91 2.16 -1.28
CA PHE A 305 -13.28 1.87 -1.70
C PHE A 305 -13.68 2.75 -2.89
N LYS A 306 -14.42 2.14 -3.80
CA LYS A 306 -15.26 2.83 -4.78
C LYS A 306 -16.54 3.26 -4.08
N VAL A 307 -16.60 4.53 -3.70
CA VAL A 307 -17.73 5.07 -2.93
C VAL A 307 -18.70 5.77 -3.86
N VAL A 308 -20.00 5.57 -3.69
CA VAL A 308 -21.08 6.43 -4.20
C VAL A 308 -21.76 7.05 -3.00
N SER A 309 -21.83 8.38 -2.94
CA SER A 309 -22.41 9.12 -1.81
C SER A 309 -23.57 10.01 -2.28
N LEU A 310 -24.74 9.82 -1.67
CA LEU A 310 -25.98 10.43 -2.13
C LEU A 310 -26.75 11.06 -0.97
N LEU A 311 -27.27 12.27 -1.20
CA LEU A 311 -28.13 12.97 -0.25
C LEU A 311 -29.58 13.04 -0.71
N ASP A 312 -30.50 13.04 0.26
CA ASP A 312 -31.93 13.35 0.09
C ASP A 312 -32.62 12.58 -1.05
N LEU A 313 -32.62 11.26 -0.91
CA LEU A 313 -33.19 10.36 -1.90
C LEU A 313 -34.64 10.00 -1.59
N THR A 314 -35.46 10.03 -2.64
CA THR A 314 -36.82 9.46 -2.64
C THR A 314 -36.80 7.93 -2.65
N GLU A 315 -37.94 7.28 -2.41
CA GLU A 315 -38.04 5.82 -2.42
C GLU A 315 -37.52 5.21 -3.73
N SER A 316 -37.97 5.77 -4.87
CA SER A 316 -37.55 5.29 -6.19
C SER A 316 -36.06 5.48 -6.42
N GLU A 317 -35.50 6.62 -6.01
CA GLU A 317 -34.08 6.92 -6.17
C GLU A 317 -33.21 6.03 -5.27
N MET A 318 -33.63 5.77 -4.03
CA MET A 318 -32.94 4.84 -3.13
C MET A 318 -32.92 3.42 -3.72
N ARG A 319 -34.03 2.94 -4.28
CA ARG A 319 -34.09 1.62 -4.93
C ARG A 319 -33.14 1.54 -6.12
N ASN A 320 -33.16 2.55 -6.99
CA ASN A 320 -32.28 2.59 -8.16
C ASN A 320 -30.79 2.72 -7.76
N ALA A 321 -30.47 3.49 -6.72
CA ALA A 321 -29.11 3.57 -6.18
C ALA A 321 -28.63 2.23 -5.63
N VAL A 322 -29.50 1.50 -4.92
CA VAL A 322 -29.21 0.14 -4.45
C VAL A 322 -29.01 -0.82 -5.62
N ASP A 323 -29.83 -0.74 -6.66
CA ASP A 323 -29.67 -1.58 -7.85
C ASP A 323 -28.31 -1.33 -8.55
N GLU A 324 -27.91 -0.07 -8.73
CA GLU A 324 -26.58 0.28 -9.27
C GLU A 324 -25.44 -0.20 -8.37
N PHE A 325 -25.60 -0.09 -7.04
CA PHE A 325 -24.64 -0.66 -6.09
C PHE A 325 -24.52 -2.18 -6.25
N LEU A 326 -25.64 -2.90 -6.35
CA LEU A 326 -25.66 -4.36 -6.54
C LEU A 326 -25.04 -4.81 -7.87
N LEU A 327 -25.06 -3.96 -8.92
CA LEU A 327 -24.39 -4.23 -10.20
C LEU A 327 -22.85 -4.21 -10.09
N LEU A 328 -22.30 -3.48 -9.12
CA LEU A 328 -20.86 -3.42 -8.88
C LEU A 328 -20.35 -4.59 -8.02
N LEU A 329 -21.25 -5.35 -7.39
CA LEU A 329 -20.91 -6.47 -6.53
C LEU A 329 -20.79 -7.78 -7.32
N HIS A 330 -19.76 -8.54 -7.00
CA HIS A 330 -19.55 -9.89 -7.51
C HIS A 330 -18.77 -10.72 -6.49
N LYS A 331 -18.43 -11.95 -6.90
CA LYS A 331 -17.71 -12.89 -6.06
C LYS A 331 -16.44 -12.27 -5.48
N GLY A 332 -16.33 -12.27 -4.15
CA GLY A 332 -15.16 -11.79 -3.42
C GLY A 332 -15.10 -10.28 -3.15
N VAL A 333 -16.06 -9.48 -3.64
CA VAL A 333 -16.12 -8.03 -3.39
C VAL A 333 -16.52 -7.76 -1.94
N TYR A 334 -15.91 -6.75 -1.33
CA TYR A 334 -16.39 -6.22 -0.04
C TYR A 334 -17.42 -5.13 -0.34
N GLY A 335 -18.68 -5.41 0.02
CA GLY A 335 -19.79 -4.47 -0.09
C GLY A 335 -20.08 -3.81 1.24
N LEU A 336 -20.13 -2.48 1.27
CA LEU A 336 -20.51 -1.69 2.43
C LEU A 336 -21.70 -0.79 2.11
N LEU A 337 -22.77 -0.89 2.90
CA LEU A 337 -23.89 0.05 2.88
C LEU A 337 -23.87 0.87 4.17
N TYR A 338 -23.83 2.19 4.03
CA TYR A 338 -24.02 3.12 5.14
C TYR A 338 -25.29 3.94 4.89
N TYR A 339 -26.11 4.07 5.92
CA TYR A 339 -27.33 4.87 5.88
C TYR A 339 -27.43 5.74 7.12
N ALA A 340 -27.66 7.04 6.92
CA ALA A 340 -27.99 7.99 7.97
C ALA A 340 -29.32 8.69 7.66
N GLY A 341 -30.27 8.59 8.59
CA GLY A 341 -31.61 9.14 8.40
C GLY A 341 -32.65 8.55 9.35
N HIS A 342 -33.93 8.81 9.08
CA HIS A 342 -35.02 8.14 9.76
C HIS A 342 -35.05 6.66 9.41
N GLY A 343 -35.36 5.84 10.39
CA GLY A 343 -35.42 4.40 10.27
C GLY A 343 -36.29 3.81 11.38
N TYR A 344 -36.71 2.57 11.16
CA TYR A 344 -37.43 1.79 12.15
C TYR A 344 -37.06 0.31 12.04
N GLU A 345 -37.41 -0.45 13.07
CA GLU A 345 -37.21 -1.90 13.07
C GLU A 345 -38.48 -2.62 13.54
N ASN A 346 -39.02 -3.47 12.68
CA ASN A 346 -40.17 -4.32 13.00
C ASN A 346 -39.76 -5.79 12.87
N TYR A 347 -39.94 -6.56 13.94
CA TYR A 347 -39.67 -7.99 13.98
C TYR A 347 -38.25 -8.39 13.53
N GLY A 348 -37.26 -7.55 13.84
CA GLY A 348 -35.85 -7.76 13.46
C GLY A 348 -35.50 -7.36 12.02
N ASN A 349 -36.46 -6.82 11.25
CA ASN A 349 -36.20 -6.23 9.94
C ASN A 349 -36.05 -4.72 10.06
N SER A 350 -34.94 -4.20 9.56
CA SER A 350 -34.59 -2.78 9.62
C SER A 350 -35.01 -2.11 8.31
N PHE A 351 -35.66 -0.96 8.42
CA PHE A 351 -36.20 -0.21 7.27
C PHE A 351 -35.63 1.20 7.23
N MET A 352 -35.10 1.58 6.06
CA MET A 352 -34.62 2.93 5.77
C MET A 352 -35.78 3.76 5.19
N VAL A 353 -36.03 4.94 5.76
CA VAL A 353 -37.15 5.81 5.38
C VAL A 353 -36.70 6.87 4.36
N PRO A 354 -37.29 6.94 3.16
CA PRO A 354 -36.96 7.96 2.16
C PRO A 354 -37.49 9.36 2.50
N VAL A 355 -36.93 10.41 1.88
CA VAL A 355 -37.33 11.81 2.17
C VAL A 355 -38.77 12.15 1.76
N ASP A 356 -39.34 11.39 0.83
CA ASP A 356 -40.71 11.54 0.33
C ASP A 356 -41.73 10.63 1.02
N ALA A 357 -41.35 9.92 2.08
CA ALA A 357 -42.25 9.05 2.81
C ALA A 357 -43.50 9.82 3.33
N PRO A 358 -44.71 9.24 3.19
CA PRO A 358 -45.95 9.84 3.71
C PRO A 358 -45.98 9.75 5.24
N ASN A 359 -46.85 10.52 5.89
CA ASN A 359 -47.08 10.43 7.33
C ASN A 359 -48.54 10.04 7.61
N PRO A 360 -48.83 8.81 8.10
CA PRO A 360 -47.87 7.76 8.45
C PRO A 360 -47.31 7.02 7.22
N TYR A 361 -46.19 6.30 7.40
CA TYR A 361 -45.58 5.43 6.39
C TYR A 361 -45.61 3.95 6.81
N HIS A 362 -45.50 3.07 5.81
CA HIS A 362 -45.44 1.61 5.97
C HIS A 362 -44.22 1.03 5.25
N SER A 363 -43.96 -0.28 5.41
CA SER A 363 -42.85 -0.98 4.73
C SER A 363 -42.84 -0.82 3.21
N ALA A 364 -44.01 -0.67 2.58
CA ALA A 364 -44.14 -0.43 1.14
C ALA A 364 -43.48 0.89 0.68
N ASN A 365 -43.39 1.89 1.57
CA ASN A 365 -42.79 3.19 1.29
C ASN A 365 -41.30 3.25 1.66
N CYS A 366 -40.71 2.13 2.08
CA CYS A 366 -39.39 2.08 2.69
C CYS A 366 -38.53 0.97 2.05
N LEU A 367 -37.24 0.98 2.36
CA LEU A 367 -36.30 -0.05 1.92
C LEU A 367 -35.93 -0.97 3.08
N CYS A 368 -36.22 -2.26 2.92
CA CYS A 368 -35.84 -3.29 3.88
C CYS A 368 -34.37 -3.69 3.70
N VAL A 369 -33.54 -3.47 4.72
CA VAL A 369 -32.10 -3.74 4.68
C VAL A 369 -31.81 -5.23 4.49
N GLN A 370 -32.60 -6.11 5.13
CA GLN A 370 -32.44 -7.56 5.00
C GLN A 370 -32.71 -8.04 3.56
N SER A 371 -33.57 -7.35 2.81
CA SER A 371 -33.79 -7.65 1.38
C SER A 371 -32.56 -7.31 0.54
N ILE A 372 -31.89 -6.19 0.85
CA ILE A 372 -30.65 -5.79 0.20
C ILE A 372 -29.54 -6.80 0.50
N LEU A 373 -29.38 -7.19 1.78
CA LEU A 373 -28.41 -8.21 2.18
C LEU A 373 -28.61 -9.53 1.42
N LYS A 374 -29.86 -9.98 1.25
CA LYS A 374 -30.16 -11.20 0.47
C LYS A 374 -29.60 -11.08 -0.96
N LEU A 375 -29.83 -9.94 -1.62
CA LEU A 375 -29.31 -9.71 -2.98
C LEU A 375 -27.78 -9.61 -3.01
N MET A 376 -27.14 -9.03 -2.00
CA MET A 376 -25.68 -9.04 -1.89
C MET A 376 -25.13 -10.46 -1.74
N GLN A 377 -25.80 -11.34 -0.99
CA GLN A 377 -25.42 -12.75 -0.88
C GLN A 377 -25.54 -13.50 -2.21
N GLU A 378 -26.52 -13.16 -3.04
CA GLU A 378 -26.67 -13.73 -4.39
C GLU A 378 -25.51 -13.34 -5.33
N LYS A 379 -24.79 -12.24 -5.02
CA LYS A 379 -23.57 -11.83 -5.73
C LYS A 379 -22.29 -12.51 -5.23
N GLU A 380 -22.38 -13.40 -4.23
CA GLU A 380 -21.23 -14.09 -3.62
C GLU A 380 -20.15 -13.14 -3.07
N THR A 381 -20.55 -11.99 -2.54
CA THR A 381 -19.63 -11.02 -1.91
C THR A 381 -18.73 -11.67 -0.87
N GLY A 382 -17.50 -11.16 -0.74
CA GLY A 382 -16.52 -11.63 0.23
C GLY A 382 -16.78 -11.09 1.65
N LEU A 383 -17.37 -9.89 1.75
CA LEU A 383 -17.75 -9.25 3.01
C LEU A 383 -18.99 -8.37 2.78
N ASN A 384 -19.94 -8.42 3.70
CA ASN A 384 -21.15 -7.59 3.71
C ASN A 384 -21.19 -6.76 5.00
N VAL A 385 -21.02 -5.45 4.89
CA VAL A 385 -21.05 -4.53 6.04
C VAL A 385 -22.24 -3.58 5.92
N PHE A 386 -23.06 -3.51 6.96
CA PHE A 386 -24.18 -2.58 7.07
C PHE A 386 -23.96 -1.69 8.28
N LEU A 387 -23.82 -0.39 8.05
CA LEU A 387 -23.67 0.61 9.10
C LEU A 387 -24.93 1.48 9.10
N LEU A 388 -25.81 1.28 10.08
CA LEU A 388 -27.14 1.89 10.12
C LEU A 388 -27.21 2.95 11.22
N ASP A 389 -27.08 4.22 10.82
CA ASP A 389 -27.19 5.39 11.69
C ASP A 389 -28.62 5.94 11.68
N MET A 390 -29.51 5.19 12.31
CA MET A 390 -30.94 5.46 12.33
C MET A 390 -31.58 4.93 13.62
N CYS A 391 -32.75 5.46 13.96
CA CYS A 391 -33.58 4.91 15.03
C CYS A 391 -34.01 3.47 14.71
N ARG A 392 -34.26 2.68 15.76
CA ARG A 392 -34.69 1.27 15.66
C ARG A 392 -35.93 1.00 16.51
N LYS A 393 -36.75 2.03 16.69
CA LYS A 393 -38.08 1.90 17.30
C LYS A 393 -39.01 1.13 16.37
N ARG A 394 -39.99 0.46 16.96
CA ARG A 394 -41.08 -0.16 16.22
C ARG A 394 -41.97 0.90 15.56
N ASN A 395 -42.29 0.71 14.27
CA ASN A 395 -43.35 1.46 13.60
C ASN A 395 -44.70 0.79 13.87
N ILE A 396 -45.58 1.47 14.62
CA ILE A 396 -46.91 0.95 15.00
C ILE A 396 -47.90 0.91 13.84
N HIS A 397 -47.62 1.62 12.74
CA HIS A 397 -48.48 1.64 11.57
C HIS A 397 -48.17 0.49 10.61
N ASP A 398 -47.06 -0.23 10.80
CA ASP A 398 -46.64 -1.31 9.91
C ASP A 398 -46.73 -2.68 10.60
N ASP A 399 -47.78 -3.43 10.27
CA ASP A 399 -47.98 -4.79 10.77
C ASP A 399 -47.32 -5.88 9.90
N THR A 400 -46.60 -5.49 8.85
CA THR A 400 -45.99 -6.47 7.95
C THR A 400 -44.85 -7.24 8.62
N THR A 401 -44.79 -8.55 8.36
CA THR A 401 -43.76 -9.45 8.89
C THR A 401 -43.07 -10.14 7.72
N PRO A 402 -42.17 -9.45 7.00
CA PRO A 402 -41.52 -10.05 5.85
C PRO A 402 -40.64 -11.22 6.32
N ASN A 403 -40.88 -12.40 5.73
CA ASN A 403 -40.09 -13.60 6.00
C ASN A 403 -38.91 -13.67 5.02
N ILE A 404 -37.78 -13.09 5.41
CA ILE A 404 -36.56 -13.05 4.59
C ILE A 404 -35.60 -14.12 5.08
N LEU A 405 -35.49 -15.21 4.32
CA LEU A 405 -34.54 -16.28 4.61
C LEU A 405 -33.17 -15.93 4.04
N LEU A 406 -32.19 -15.73 4.93
CA LEU A 406 -30.79 -15.45 4.59
C LEU A 406 -29.97 -16.73 4.55
N ARG A 407 -29.00 -16.81 3.66
CA ARG A 407 -28.04 -17.93 3.61
C ARG A 407 -26.99 -17.75 4.70
N VAL A 408 -26.42 -18.85 5.19
CA VAL A 408 -25.26 -18.79 6.10
C VAL A 408 -23.99 -18.61 5.25
N THR A 409 -23.57 -17.36 5.06
CA THR A 409 -22.34 -17.02 4.31
C THR A 409 -21.14 -16.70 5.20
N ALA A 410 -21.36 -16.60 6.52
CA ALA A 410 -20.34 -16.33 7.54
C ALA A 410 -19.45 -15.10 7.26
N ASN A 411 -20.02 -14.06 6.64
CA ASN A 411 -19.30 -12.87 6.18
C ASN A 411 -20.12 -11.57 6.31
N ILE A 412 -21.06 -11.53 7.26
CA ILE A 412 -22.01 -10.43 7.44
C ILE A 412 -21.70 -9.71 8.75
N VAL A 413 -21.68 -8.39 8.72
CA VAL A 413 -21.49 -7.51 9.87
C VAL A 413 -22.47 -6.35 9.82
N PHE A 414 -23.25 -6.19 10.88
CA PHE A 414 -24.07 -5.01 11.14
C PHE A 414 -23.48 -4.22 12.30
N GLY A 415 -23.29 -2.92 12.09
CA GLY A 415 -23.07 -1.93 13.13
C GLY A 415 -24.27 -1.00 13.18
N TYR A 416 -25.13 -1.19 14.19
CA TYR A 416 -26.28 -0.33 14.43
C TYR A 416 -25.89 0.79 15.39
N ALA A 417 -26.11 2.05 15.01
CA ALA A 417 -25.80 3.21 15.84
C ALA A 417 -26.50 3.21 17.21
N THR A 418 -27.60 2.47 17.33
CA THR A 418 -28.38 2.31 18.55
C THR A 418 -28.90 0.87 18.72
N CYS A 419 -29.29 0.51 19.94
CA CYS A 419 -29.91 -0.78 20.24
C CYS A 419 -31.32 -0.89 19.65
N GLN A 420 -31.84 -2.11 19.57
CA GLN A 420 -33.25 -2.34 19.23
C GLN A 420 -34.18 -1.57 20.19
N ASP A 421 -35.28 -1.02 19.65
CA ASP A 421 -36.26 -0.19 20.37
C ASP A 421 -35.72 1.14 20.94
N ALA A 422 -34.55 1.59 20.49
CA ALA A 422 -33.93 2.85 20.90
C ALA A 422 -33.77 3.87 19.75
N GLU A 423 -33.38 5.09 20.10
CA GLU A 423 -33.14 6.20 19.17
C GLU A 423 -31.63 6.37 18.91
N ALA A 424 -31.31 6.85 17.71
CA ALA A 424 -29.98 7.37 17.37
C ALA A 424 -30.06 8.90 17.34
N PHE A 425 -29.06 9.58 17.89
CA PHE A 425 -29.10 11.03 18.10
C PHE A 425 -28.04 11.77 17.28
N GLU A 426 -28.42 12.95 16.81
CA GLU A 426 -27.49 14.01 16.42
C GLU A 426 -27.33 15.03 17.56
N LEU A 427 -26.16 15.68 17.63
CA LEU A 427 -25.90 16.69 18.67
C LEU A 427 -26.55 18.01 18.27
N SER A 428 -27.40 18.56 19.14
CA SER A 428 -28.03 19.87 18.97
C SER A 428 -27.06 21.04 19.22
N SER A 429 -25.86 20.98 18.64
CA SER A 429 -24.87 22.07 18.70
C SER A 429 -25.04 23.02 17.52
N SER A 430 -24.80 24.31 17.74
CA SER A 430 -24.69 25.32 16.68
C SER A 430 -23.45 25.04 15.84
N GLY A 431 -23.58 24.23 14.78
CA GLY A 431 -22.52 23.92 13.83
C GLY A 431 -22.72 22.61 13.08
N PHE A 432 -21.89 22.39 12.06
CA PHE A 432 -21.82 21.14 11.29
C PHE A 432 -20.98 20.12 12.07
N THR A 433 -21.63 19.38 12.98
CA THR A 433 -20.99 18.32 13.75
C THR A 433 -21.52 16.96 13.32
N ASN A 434 -20.69 15.94 13.44
CA ASN A 434 -21.10 14.58 13.16
C ASN A 434 -22.18 14.10 14.13
N GLY A 435 -23.01 13.18 13.66
CA GLY A 435 -23.85 12.34 14.49
C GLY A 435 -23.00 11.56 15.51
N VAL A 436 -23.64 11.09 16.58
CA VAL A 436 -22.91 10.46 17.70
C VAL A 436 -22.13 9.24 17.22
N PHE A 437 -22.70 8.42 16.32
CA PHE A 437 -22.02 7.23 15.83
C PHE A 437 -20.78 7.56 15.01
N VAL A 438 -20.90 8.42 13.99
CA VAL A 438 -19.78 8.78 13.11
C VAL A 438 -18.70 9.56 13.85
N LYS A 439 -19.05 10.37 14.86
CA LYS A 439 -18.09 11.05 15.75
C LYS A 439 -17.02 10.11 16.32
N PHE A 440 -17.38 8.87 16.64
CA PHE A 440 -16.46 7.86 17.17
C PHE A 440 -15.95 6.93 16.08
N LEU A 441 -16.80 6.47 15.17
CA LEU A 441 -16.42 5.58 14.07
C LEU A 441 -15.27 6.16 13.24
N LYS A 442 -15.32 7.45 12.91
CA LYS A 442 -14.33 8.10 12.05
C LYS A 442 -12.91 8.11 12.64
N LYS A 443 -12.77 7.96 13.96
CA LYS A 443 -11.47 7.88 14.65
C LYS A 443 -10.80 6.51 14.51
N ARG A 444 -11.60 5.47 14.31
CA ARG A 444 -11.17 4.06 14.30
C ARG A 444 -11.15 3.44 12.91
N LEU A 445 -11.89 4.01 11.95
CA LEU A 445 -12.18 3.38 10.65
C LEU A 445 -10.94 2.96 9.85
N LEU A 446 -9.82 3.68 10.02
CA LEU A 446 -8.55 3.41 9.33
C LEU A 446 -7.64 2.38 10.03
N GLU A 447 -8.02 1.86 11.19
CA GLU A 447 -7.23 0.85 11.91
C GLU A 447 -7.23 -0.50 11.15
N ASP A 448 -6.06 -1.16 11.02
CA ASP A 448 -5.93 -2.48 10.36
C ASP A 448 -6.37 -3.64 11.26
N GLU A 449 -7.65 -3.62 11.62
CA GLU A 449 -8.28 -4.56 12.52
C GLU A 449 -9.47 -5.25 11.86
N LYS A 450 -9.80 -6.47 12.31
CA LYS A 450 -11.03 -7.14 11.90
C LYS A 450 -12.20 -6.20 12.19
N ILE A 451 -13.10 -5.99 11.22
CA ILE A 451 -14.17 -4.98 11.33
C ILE A 451 -15.03 -5.16 12.60
N THR A 452 -15.23 -6.39 13.08
CA THR A 452 -15.94 -6.64 14.35
C THR A 452 -15.19 -6.10 15.56
N VAL A 453 -13.86 -6.22 15.60
CA VAL A 453 -13.01 -5.70 16.69
C VAL A 453 -12.96 -4.18 16.62
N LEU A 454 -12.89 -3.61 15.42
CA LEU A 454 -12.95 -2.17 15.19
C LEU A 454 -14.27 -1.59 15.75
N LEU A 455 -15.42 -2.18 15.38
CA LEU A 455 -16.73 -1.73 15.87
C LEU A 455 -16.88 -1.91 17.38
N ASP A 456 -16.30 -2.96 17.96
CA ASP A 456 -16.31 -3.18 19.41
C ASP A 456 -15.60 -2.03 20.15
N ARG A 457 -14.43 -1.59 19.66
CA ARG A 457 -13.74 -0.39 20.18
C ARG A 457 -14.55 0.88 20.01
N VAL A 458 -15.30 1.02 18.91
CA VAL A 458 -16.23 2.15 18.72
C VAL A 458 -17.36 2.11 19.76
N ALA A 459 -17.88 0.92 20.08
CA ALA A 459 -18.90 0.76 21.13
C ALA A 459 -18.35 1.17 22.51
N GLU A 460 -17.12 0.80 22.83
CA GLU A 460 -16.43 1.22 24.06
C GLU A 460 -16.28 2.75 24.13
N ASP A 461 -15.81 3.38 23.05
CA ASP A 461 -15.64 4.83 22.96
C ASP A 461 -16.99 5.57 23.14
N MET A 462 -18.05 5.06 22.50
CA MET A 462 -19.42 5.58 22.65
C MET A 462 -19.95 5.40 24.08
N GLY A 463 -19.63 4.28 24.74
CA GLY A 463 -20.05 3.99 26.11
C GLY A 463 -19.45 4.96 27.16
N GLN A 464 -18.33 5.60 26.83
CA GLN A 464 -17.71 6.63 27.67
C GLN A 464 -18.28 8.03 27.43
N PHE A 465 -19.19 8.20 26.46
CA PHE A 465 -19.75 9.50 26.12
C PHE A 465 -20.99 9.83 26.96
N ASP A 466 -20.83 10.72 27.95
CA ASP A 466 -21.88 11.02 28.93
C ASP A 466 -23.18 11.56 28.31
N ALA A 467 -23.12 12.29 27.19
CA ALA A 467 -24.30 12.92 26.59
C ALA A 467 -25.34 11.91 26.05
N THR A 468 -24.91 10.69 25.70
CA THR A 468 -25.77 9.62 25.19
C THR A 468 -25.89 8.42 26.11
N LYS A 469 -25.29 8.49 27.30
CA LYS A 469 -25.31 7.41 28.29
C LYS A 469 -26.74 7.01 28.66
N GLY A 470 -27.06 5.72 28.48
CA GLY A 470 -28.39 5.17 28.72
C GLY A 470 -29.46 5.53 27.67
N LYS A 471 -29.10 6.23 26.59
CA LYS A 471 -30.01 6.61 25.50
C LYS A 471 -29.64 5.97 24.16
N GLN A 472 -28.34 5.91 23.86
CA GLN A 472 -27.80 5.34 22.63
C GLN A 472 -26.53 4.56 22.95
N ALA A 473 -26.46 3.34 22.42
CA ALA A 473 -25.29 2.47 22.50
C ALA A 473 -25.19 1.67 21.20
N LEU A 474 -23.97 1.45 20.73
CA LEU A 474 -23.74 0.69 19.51
C LEU A 474 -24.13 -0.78 19.72
N GLU A 475 -24.92 -1.35 18.81
CA GLU A 475 -25.18 -2.80 18.75
C GLU A 475 -24.46 -3.40 17.55
N ILE A 476 -23.71 -4.47 17.78
CA ILE A 476 -22.97 -5.20 16.73
C ILE A 476 -23.63 -6.56 16.56
N ARG A 477 -24.03 -6.89 15.33
CA ARG A 477 -24.46 -8.26 14.96
C ARG A 477 -23.56 -8.78 13.86
N SER A 478 -22.90 -9.91 14.10
CA SER A 478 -21.94 -10.46 13.14
C SER A 478 -22.02 -11.97 13.02
N SER A 479 -21.87 -12.45 11.79
CA SER A 479 -21.58 -13.86 11.47
C SER A 479 -20.19 -14.03 10.84
N LEU A 480 -19.39 -12.96 10.78
CA LEU A 480 -18.08 -12.95 10.14
C LEU A 480 -17.10 -13.90 10.85
N SER A 481 -16.81 -15.04 10.24
CA SER A 481 -15.88 -16.03 10.77
C SER A 481 -14.41 -15.65 10.53
N GLU A 482 -14.10 -15.15 9.33
CA GLU A 482 -12.73 -14.84 8.91
C GLU A 482 -12.22 -13.48 9.43
N ARG A 483 -10.90 -13.26 9.39
CA ARG A 483 -10.26 -11.99 9.81
C ARG A 483 -10.28 -10.94 8.69
N ARG A 484 -11.47 -10.54 8.25
CA ARG A 484 -11.65 -9.50 7.22
C ARG A 484 -11.67 -8.10 7.83
N ALA A 485 -10.92 -7.18 7.23
CA ALA A 485 -10.76 -5.79 7.64
C ALA A 485 -11.08 -4.84 6.47
N LEU A 486 -11.49 -3.60 6.74
CA LEU A 486 -11.73 -2.62 5.67
C LEU A 486 -10.43 -2.19 4.96
N THR A 487 -9.31 -2.32 5.68
CA THR A 487 -7.92 -2.09 5.22
C THR A 487 -7.37 -3.20 4.33
N ASP A 488 -8.07 -4.34 4.21
CA ASP A 488 -7.61 -5.46 3.42
C ASP A 488 -7.30 -5.02 1.97
N PRO A 489 -6.19 -5.51 1.37
CA PRO A 489 -5.80 -5.12 0.03
C PRO A 489 -6.81 -5.62 -1.01
N VAL A 490 -6.91 -4.87 -2.11
CA VAL A 490 -7.61 -5.31 -3.33
C VAL A 490 -6.62 -6.13 -4.15
N LEU A 491 -7.02 -7.32 -4.59
CA LEU A 491 -6.26 -8.12 -5.53
C LEU A 491 -5.93 -7.26 -6.75
N PRO A 492 -4.66 -7.14 -7.16
CA PRO A 492 -4.33 -6.61 -8.47
C PRO A 492 -4.87 -7.64 -9.47
N GLY A 493 -6.11 -7.42 -9.93
CA GLY A 493 -6.75 -8.30 -10.87
C GLY A 493 -5.91 -8.40 -12.13
N ASP A 494 -5.72 -9.61 -12.64
CA ASP A 494 -5.54 -9.78 -14.08
C ASP A 494 -6.61 -8.94 -14.77
N SER A 495 -6.24 -8.27 -15.85
CA SER A 495 -7.06 -7.37 -16.66
C SER A 495 -8.28 -8.09 -17.26
N SER A 496 -9.23 -8.50 -16.42
CA SER A 496 -10.46 -9.15 -16.81
C SER A 496 -11.43 -8.07 -17.29
N ASP A 497 -12.14 -8.33 -18.38
CA ASP A 497 -13.11 -7.40 -18.97
C ASP A 497 -14.19 -6.96 -17.97
N MET A 498 -14.50 -7.78 -16.97
CA MET A 498 -15.46 -7.48 -15.90
C MET A 498 -14.97 -6.40 -14.94
N ALA A 499 -13.72 -6.45 -14.47
CA ALA A 499 -13.17 -5.42 -13.57
C ALA A 499 -13.08 -4.06 -14.29
N LEU A 500 -12.73 -4.07 -15.58
CA LEU A 500 -12.75 -2.89 -16.45
C LEU A 500 -14.17 -2.34 -16.64
N ALA A 501 -15.17 -3.19 -16.86
CA ALA A 501 -16.56 -2.78 -17.00
C ALA A 501 -17.11 -2.15 -15.70
N HIS A 502 -16.80 -2.71 -14.54
CA HIS A 502 -17.23 -2.18 -13.24
C HIS A 502 -16.52 -0.88 -12.89
N ASN A 503 -15.22 -0.76 -13.17
CA ASN A 503 -14.48 0.50 -13.06
C ASN A 503 -15.12 1.59 -13.93
N ARG A 504 -15.46 1.27 -15.18
CA ARG A 504 -16.16 2.20 -16.08
C ARG A 504 -17.55 2.57 -15.57
N GLN A 505 -18.29 1.61 -15.00
CA GLN A 505 -19.63 1.87 -14.44
C GLN A 505 -19.55 2.80 -13.23
N TRP A 506 -18.60 2.58 -12.32
CA TRP A 506 -18.38 3.47 -11.18
C TRP A 506 -17.87 4.86 -11.60
N ALA A 507 -16.96 4.91 -12.58
CA ALA A 507 -16.41 6.17 -13.10
C ALA A 507 -17.49 7.08 -13.70
N LYS A 508 -18.53 6.50 -14.35
CA LYS A 508 -19.66 7.28 -14.87
C LYS A 508 -20.36 8.14 -13.81
N ALA A 509 -20.36 7.72 -12.54
CA ALA A 509 -21.02 8.42 -11.45
C ALA A 509 -20.17 9.52 -10.80
N HIS A 510 -18.89 9.63 -11.18
CA HIS A 510 -17.91 10.52 -10.56
C HIS A 510 -17.20 11.43 -11.56
N GLU A 511 -17.46 11.28 -12.85
CA GLU A 511 -16.87 12.15 -13.87
C GLU A 511 -17.41 13.59 -13.72
N LEU A 512 -16.52 14.49 -13.31
CA LEU A 512 -16.76 15.93 -13.32
C LEU A 512 -16.60 16.49 -14.74
N PRO A 513 -17.38 17.53 -15.10
CA PRO A 513 -17.15 18.28 -16.34
C PRO A 513 -15.76 18.93 -16.31
N GLU A 514 -15.13 19.14 -17.46
CA GLU A 514 -13.88 19.91 -17.52
C GLU A 514 -14.13 21.41 -17.27
N SER A 515 -13.18 22.09 -16.60
CA SER A 515 -13.19 23.55 -16.49
C SER A 515 -13.20 24.20 -17.87
N MET A 516 -13.92 25.30 -18.01
CA MET A 516 -14.07 25.99 -19.30
C MET A 516 -13.81 27.49 -19.19
N SER A 517 -13.21 28.07 -20.22
CA SER A 517 -13.02 29.51 -20.37
C SER A 517 -13.94 30.03 -21.46
N LEU A 518 -14.74 31.03 -21.11
CA LEU A 518 -15.72 31.67 -21.97
C LEU A 518 -15.25 33.06 -22.36
N ASP A 519 -15.04 33.27 -23.66
CA ASP A 519 -14.71 34.57 -24.23
C ASP A 519 -15.99 35.29 -24.67
N PHE A 520 -16.13 36.55 -24.27
CA PHE A 520 -17.26 37.41 -24.63
C PHE A 520 -16.83 38.48 -25.64
N ASP A 521 -17.76 38.89 -26.51
CA ASP A 521 -17.50 39.89 -27.57
C ASP A 521 -17.00 41.24 -27.03
N CYS A 522 -17.34 41.57 -25.78
CA CYS A 522 -16.82 42.74 -25.09
C CYS A 522 -15.33 42.66 -24.70
N GLY A 523 -14.68 41.52 -24.93
CA GLY A 523 -13.28 41.26 -24.60
C GLY A 523 -13.06 40.75 -23.16
N ALA A 524 -14.13 40.52 -22.41
CA ALA A 524 -14.06 39.86 -21.11
C ALA A 524 -13.92 38.34 -21.26
N GLN A 525 -13.26 37.71 -20.29
CA GLN A 525 -13.10 36.25 -20.22
C GLN A 525 -13.53 35.76 -18.83
N ILE A 526 -14.37 34.74 -18.80
CA ILE A 526 -14.91 34.13 -17.58
C ILE A 526 -14.46 32.67 -17.53
N LYS A 527 -13.84 32.25 -16.42
CA LYS A 527 -13.58 30.85 -16.13
C LYS A 527 -14.75 30.28 -15.34
N LEU A 528 -15.22 29.12 -15.79
CA LEU A 528 -16.29 28.36 -15.18
C LEU A 528 -15.69 27.02 -14.73
N GLY A 529 -15.73 26.77 -13.42
CA GLY A 529 -15.17 25.57 -12.82
C GLY A 529 -16.22 24.77 -12.04
N PHE A 530 -15.87 23.51 -11.76
CA PHE A 530 -16.76 22.55 -11.14
C PHE A 530 -16.09 21.84 -9.97
N ALA A 531 -16.88 21.48 -8.96
CA ALA A 531 -16.45 20.64 -7.84
C ALA A 531 -17.58 19.72 -7.39
N ALA A 532 -17.24 18.49 -6.95
CA ALA A 532 -18.22 17.54 -6.42
C ALA A 532 -18.24 17.56 -4.89
N GLU A 533 -19.38 17.86 -4.28
CA GLU A 533 -19.58 17.71 -2.83
C GLU A 533 -20.02 16.28 -2.49
N PHE A 534 -20.96 15.75 -3.28
CA PHE A 534 -21.45 14.37 -3.24
C PHE A 534 -21.68 13.87 -4.67
N SER A 535 -21.90 12.57 -4.88
CA SER A 535 -22.18 12.05 -6.23
C SER A 535 -23.43 12.69 -6.86
N ASN A 536 -24.36 13.24 -6.06
CA ASN A 536 -25.53 13.96 -6.55
C ASN A 536 -25.55 15.47 -6.25
N VAL A 537 -24.42 16.05 -5.85
CA VAL A 537 -24.30 17.48 -5.53
C VAL A 537 -23.08 18.07 -6.22
N LEU A 538 -23.33 18.98 -7.17
CA LEU A 538 -22.33 19.68 -7.95
C LEU A 538 -22.27 21.15 -7.55
N VAL A 539 -21.06 21.67 -7.41
CA VAL A 539 -20.79 23.09 -7.22
C VAL A 539 -20.30 23.67 -8.53
N ILE A 540 -20.92 24.76 -8.96
CA ILE A 540 -20.49 25.58 -10.08
C ILE A 540 -19.91 26.87 -9.53
N TYR A 541 -18.75 27.30 -10.02
CA TYR A 541 -18.19 28.60 -9.67
C TYR A 541 -17.71 29.37 -10.91
N THR A 542 -17.97 30.67 -10.93
CA THR A 542 -17.55 31.58 -12.01
C THR A 542 -16.54 32.60 -11.51
N HIS A 543 -15.46 32.76 -12.26
CA HIS A 543 -14.38 33.71 -11.99
C HIS A 543 -14.09 34.57 -13.23
N ILE A 544 -14.07 35.89 -13.09
CA ILE A 544 -13.71 36.81 -14.18
C ILE A 544 -12.18 36.81 -14.31
N VAL A 545 -11.66 36.18 -15.37
CA VAL A 545 -10.21 36.09 -15.63
C VAL A 545 -9.69 37.37 -16.28
N LYS A 546 -10.47 37.92 -17.21
CA LYS A 546 -10.09 39.12 -17.97
C LYS A 546 -11.28 40.06 -18.03
N LYS A 547 -11.04 41.34 -17.74
CA LYS A 547 -12.01 42.43 -17.86
C LYS A 547 -11.39 43.56 -18.69
N PRO A 548 -12.10 44.16 -19.67
CA PRO A 548 -11.64 45.36 -20.38
C PRO A 548 -11.30 46.52 -19.43
N GLU A 549 -10.34 47.38 -19.82
CA GLU A 549 -9.85 48.51 -19.00
C GLU A 549 -10.85 49.67 -18.87
N ASP A 550 -11.69 49.84 -19.89
CA ASP A 550 -12.74 50.84 -19.99
C ASP A 550 -14.06 50.42 -19.31
N MET A 551 -14.20 49.13 -19.01
CA MET A 551 -15.31 48.57 -18.23
C MET A 551 -15.08 48.78 -16.73
N PHE A 552 -15.94 49.51 -16.02
CA PHE A 552 -15.77 49.76 -14.58
C PHE A 552 -16.57 48.79 -13.69
N PHE A 553 -17.68 48.26 -14.20
CA PHE A 553 -18.50 47.24 -13.55
C PHE A 553 -18.53 46.00 -14.44
N CYS A 554 -18.36 44.82 -13.84
CA CYS A 554 -18.39 43.53 -14.53
C CYS A 554 -18.77 42.44 -13.53
N GLN A 555 -19.86 41.72 -13.78
CA GLN A 555 -20.32 40.63 -12.94
C GLN A 555 -20.79 39.46 -13.82
N ALA A 556 -20.36 38.25 -13.46
CA ALA A 556 -20.70 37.02 -14.16
C ALA A 556 -21.61 36.16 -13.28
N HIS A 557 -22.76 35.74 -13.78
CA HIS A 557 -23.67 34.88 -13.02
C HIS A 557 -24.28 33.79 -13.90
N VAL A 558 -24.66 32.67 -13.29
CA VAL A 558 -25.33 31.55 -13.96
C VAL A 558 -26.84 31.60 -13.74
N THR A 559 -27.61 31.23 -14.75
CA THR A 559 -29.09 31.22 -14.73
C THR A 559 -29.65 30.16 -15.68
N ASN A 560 -30.98 30.09 -15.82
CA ASN A 560 -31.69 29.23 -16.77
C ASN A 560 -31.38 27.72 -16.62
N PHE A 561 -31.22 27.24 -15.38
CA PHE A 561 -31.10 25.81 -15.11
C PHE A 561 -32.41 25.06 -15.35
N SER A 562 -32.30 23.74 -15.55
CA SER A 562 -33.48 22.87 -15.67
C SER A 562 -34.39 22.97 -14.44
N PRO A 563 -35.72 23.11 -14.60
CA PRO A 563 -36.65 23.14 -13.49
C PRO A 563 -36.68 21.82 -12.70
N ASP A 564 -36.19 20.72 -13.27
CA ASP A 564 -36.11 19.41 -12.60
C ASP A 564 -35.20 19.44 -11.35
N LEU A 565 -34.27 20.38 -11.28
CA LEU A 565 -33.30 20.51 -10.18
C LEU A 565 -33.83 21.31 -8.98
N ASP A 566 -34.96 22.02 -9.13
CA ASP A 566 -35.62 22.79 -8.06
C ASP A 566 -34.64 23.72 -7.30
N ILE A 567 -33.81 24.45 -8.03
CA ILE A 567 -32.78 25.34 -7.47
C ILE A 567 -33.47 26.64 -7.03
N ASP A 568 -33.30 27.04 -5.77
CA ASP A 568 -33.77 28.35 -5.31
C ASP A 568 -32.90 29.45 -5.93
N PRO A 569 -33.45 30.38 -6.75
CA PRO A 569 -32.69 31.49 -7.31
C PRO A 569 -32.03 32.37 -6.24
N LYS A 570 -32.53 32.37 -5.01
CA LYS A 570 -31.90 33.08 -3.88
C LYS A 570 -30.63 32.40 -3.39
N GLU A 571 -30.39 31.14 -3.68
CA GLU A 571 -29.16 30.43 -3.26
C GLU A 571 -28.11 30.36 -4.38
N MET A 572 -28.40 30.97 -5.53
CA MET A 572 -27.49 31.02 -6.68
C MET A 572 -26.58 32.25 -6.64
N ASN A 573 -25.42 32.14 -7.27
CA ASN A 573 -24.48 33.23 -7.53
C ASN A 573 -24.05 34.01 -6.28
N ARG A 574 -23.72 33.28 -5.20
CA ARG A 574 -23.30 33.90 -3.94
C ARG A 574 -21.80 34.10 -3.89
N GLU A 575 -21.34 35.13 -3.17
CA GLU A 575 -19.93 35.47 -3.05
C GLU A 575 -19.16 34.55 -2.09
N THR A 576 -19.88 33.89 -1.18
CA THR A 576 -19.33 32.90 -0.26
C THR A 576 -19.98 31.53 -0.50
N PRO A 577 -19.22 30.42 -0.47
CA PRO A 577 -19.80 29.08 -0.61
C PRO A 577 -20.88 28.78 0.45
N GLU A 578 -20.70 29.28 1.67
CA GLU A 578 -21.59 29.03 2.81
C GLU A 578 -23.00 29.61 2.61
N GLU A 579 -23.13 30.71 1.86
CA GLU A 579 -24.43 31.30 1.49
C GLU A 579 -25.25 30.40 0.55
N THR A 580 -24.59 29.49 -0.19
CA THR A 580 -25.24 28.49 -1.06
C THR A 580 -25.48 27.16 -0.36
N GLY A 581 -25.15 27.06 0.93
CA GLY A 581 -25.18 25.80 1.68
C GLY A 581 -23.96 24.89 1.48
N ILE A 582 -22.87 25.39 0.89
CA ILE A 582 -21.60 24.64 0.75
C ILE A 582 -20.73 24.91 1.98
N TYR A 583 -20.73 23.97 2.91
CA TYR A 583 -19.96 24.09 4.16
C TYR A 583 -18.72 23.20 4.19
N LEU A 584 -18.74 22.12 3.41
CA LEU A 584 -17.73 21.06 3.48
C LEU A 584 -16.55 21.30 2.54
N LEU A 585 -16.77 22.03 1.44
CA LEU A 585 -15.76 22.35 0.42
C LEU A 585 -15.23 23.78 0.48
N SER A 586 -15.74 24.64 1.37
CA SER A 586 -15.48 26.08 1.28
C SER A 586 -14.00 26.45 1.33
N SER A 587 -13.20 25.70 2.10
CA SER A 587 -11.74 25.86 2.17
C SER A 587 -10.97 25.38 0.93
N SER A 588 -11.58 24.53 0.09
CA SER A 588 -10.97 23.96 -1.11
C SER A 588 -11.37 24.69 -2.40
N LEU A 589 -12.38 25.56 -2.36
CA LEU A 589 -12.88 26.27 -3.53
C LEU A 589 -12.05 27.56 -3.80
N PRO A 590 -11.88 27.96 -5.08
CA PRO A 590 -11.13 29.17 -5.42
C PRO A 590 -11.82 30.44 -4.93
N GLN A 591 -11.08 31.34 -4.27
CA GLN A 591 -11.62 32.61 -3.76
C GLN A 591 -12.04 33.56 -4.89
N HIS A 592 -12.81 34.60 -4.55
CA HIS A 592 -13.29 35.65 -5.48
C HIS A 592 -14.13 35.14 -6.66
N CYS A 593 -14.89 34.06 -6.43
CA CYS A 593 -15.84 33.51 -7.38
C CYS A 593 -17.29 33.77 -6.92
N LEU A 594 -18.23 33.62 -7.85
CA LEU A 594 -19.63 33.42 -7.51
C LEU A 594 -19.97 31.94 -7.57
N TYR A 595 -20.61 31.42 -6.53
CA TYR A 595 -20.90 30.00 -6.36
C TYR A 595 -22.39 29.71 -6.56
N THR A 596 -22.68 28.55 -7.12
CA THR A 596 -24.03 27.99 -7.22
C THR A 596 -23.99 26.51 -6.89
N ARG A 597 -24.80 26.09 -5.91
CA ARG A 597 -24.90 24.70 -5.47
C ARG A 597 -26.06 24.00 -6.17
N LEU A 598 -25.77 22.99 -6.97
CA LEU A 598 -26.76 22.15 -7.64
C LEU A 598 -26.95 20.86 -6.84
N SER A 599 -27.97 20.84 -6.00
CA SER A 599 -28.41 19.63 -5.32
C SER A 599 -29.37 18.83 -6.20
N SER A 600 -29.57 17.55 -5.90
CA SER A 600 -30.54 16.69 -6.60
C SER A 600 -30.20 16.29 -8.04
N LEU A 601 -28.92 16.15 -8.41
CA LEU A 601 -28.54 15.74 -9.78
C LEU A 601 -29.18 14.42 -10.25
N GLN A 602 -29.55 13.54 -9.32
CA GLN A 602 -30.25 12.28 -9.64
C GLN A 602 -31.63 12.49 -10.31
N LYS A 603 -32.23 13.69 -10.16
CA LYS A 603 -33.51 14.06 -10.77
C LYS A 603 -33.37 14.50 -12.22
N LEU A 604 -32.17 14.87 -12.67
CA LEU A 604 -31.91 15.43 -13.99
C LEU A 604 -32.21 14.40 -15.09
N ARG A 605 -33.19 14.71 -15.94
CA ARG A 605 -33.66 13.81 -17.01
C ARG A 605 -32.85 13.94 -18.29
N ASP A 606 -32.54 15.17 -18.67
CA ASP A 606 -31.83 15.52 -19.90
C ASP A 606 -30.39 15.96 -19.61
N GLN A 607 -29.71 16.55 -20.59
CA GLN A 607 -28.40 17.14 -20.36
C GLN A 607 -28.53 18.44 -19.54
N LEU A 608 -27.56 18.73 -18.69
CA LEU A 608 -27.50 19.93 -17.88
C LEU A 608 -27.06 21.11 -18.75
N GLY A 609 -28.04 21.85 -19.26
CA GLY A 609 -27.87 23.16 -19.88
C GLY A 609 -28.17 24.29 -18.91
N PHE A 610 -27.42 25.39 -19.01
CA PHE A 610 -27.64 26.64 -18.30
C PHE A 610 -27.00 27.81 -19.05
N THR A 611 -27.36 29.04 -18.70
CA THR A 611 -26.84 30.26 -19.33
C THR A 611 -25.85 30.94 -18.39
N VAL A 612 -24.70 31.35 -18.93
CA VAL A 612 -23.76 32.25 -18.26
C VAL A 612 -24.04 33.66 -18.76
N CYS A 613 -24.45 34.53 -17.83
CA CYS A 613 -24.73 35.94 -18.08
C CYS A 613 -23.57 36.80 -17.59
N LEU A 614 -23.11 37.71 -18.44
CA LEU A 614 -22.14 38.73 -18.11
C LEU A 614 -22.84 40.09 -18.15
N GLN A 615 -22.82 40.82 -17.05
CA GLN A 615 -23.32 42.18 -16.98
C GLN A 615 -22.15 43.14 -16.86
N GLY A 616 -22.14 44.22 -17.63
CA GLY A 616 -21.08 45.21 -17.55
C GLY A 616 -21.51 46.62 -17.94
N SER A 617 -20.75 47.60 -17.46
CA SER A 617 -20.93 49.02 -17.78
C SER A 617 -19.59 49.66 -18.10
N PHE A 618 -19.57 50.48 -19.16
CA PHE A 618 -18.37 51.14 -19.67
C PHE A 618 -18.30 52.59 -19.25
N LYS A 619 -17.10 53.14 -19.09
CA LYS A 619 -16.93 54.57 -18.74
C LYS A 619 -17.59 55.53 -19.74
N ALA A 620 -17.77 55.11 -20.99
CA ALA A 620 -18.38 55.92 -22.05
C ALA A 620 -19.91 55.81 -22.13
N MET A 621 -20.53 54.86 -21.41
CA MET A 621 -21.97 54.58 -21.44
C MET A 621 -22.46 54.24 -20.04
N ASP A 622 -23.38 55.04 -19.50
CA ASP A 622 -24.01 54.81 -18.20
C ASP A 622 -25.14 53.77 -18.24
N GLU A 623 -25.16 52.92 -19.28
CA GLU A 623 -26.13 51.84 -19.45
C GLU A 623 -25.49 50.49 -19.14
N LEU A 624 -26.29 49.60 -18.53
CA LEU A 624 -25.89 48.22 -18.26
C LEU A 624 -26.09 47.40 -19.53
N VAL A 625 -25.05 46.70 -19.97
CA VAL A 625 -25.10 45.81 -21.13
C VAL A 625 -24.97 44.38 -20.65
N ASP A 626 -25.84 43.51 -21.17
CA ASP A 626 -25.87 42.09 -20.85
C ASP A 626 -25.38 41.27 -22.05
N TRP A 627 -24.45 40.35 -21.81
CA TRP A 627 -24.07 39.30 -22.75
C TRP A 627 -24.42 37.94 -22.16
N THR A 628 -24.80 36.99 -23.02
CA THR A 628 -25.20 35.65 -22.58
C THR A 628 -24.58 34.60 -23.48
N THR A 629 -24.17 33.49 -22.86
CA THR A 629 -23.65 32.30 -23.55
C THR A 629 -24.27 31.07 -22.91
N ASP A 630 -24.89 30.22 -23.72
CA ASP A 630 -25.44 28.95 -23.26
C ASP A 630 -24.33 27.89 -23.14
N VAL A 631 -24.38 27.15 -22.04
CA VAL A 631 -23.41 26.10 -21.67
C VAL A 631 -24.16 24.79 -21.48
N ASN A 632 -23.60 23.70 -21.97
CA ASN A 632 -24.12 22.35 -21.77
C ASN A 632 -22.97 21.43 -21.36
N ILE A 633 -23.08 20.85 -20.16
CA ILE A 633 -22.05 19.98 -19.57
C ILE A 633 -22.46 18.50 -19.56
N GLY A 634 -23.43 18.11 -20.39
CA GLY A 634 -23.91 16.74 -20.48
C GLY A 634 -24.61 16.28 -19.20
N LYS A 635 -24.36 15.03 -18.77
CA LYS A 635 -24.91 14.47 -17.53
C LYS A 635 -23.78 14.29 -16.51
N PRO A 636 -23.56 15.24 -15.61
CA PRO A 636 -22.46 15.18 -14.65
C PRO A 636 -22.77 14.17 -13.54
N LEU A 637 -21.70 13.57 -12.99
CA LEU A 637 -21.76 12.73 -11.79
C LEU A 637 -22.88 11.65 -11.87
N ILE A 638 -23.69 11.48 -10.82
CA ILE A 638 -24.73 10.45 -10.77
C ILE A 638 -25.82 10.58 -11.85
N ALA A 639 -26.02 11.78 -12.44
CA ALA A 639 -27.06 12.00 -13.44
C ALA A 639 -26.89 11.06 -14.65
N ARG A 640 -25.66 10.61 -14.90
CA ARG A 640 -25.32 9.66 -15.97
C ARG A 640 -25.91 8.26 -15.77
N LEU A 641 -26.34 7.91 -14.56
CA LEU A 641 -26.96 6.63 -14.24
C LEU A 641 -28.49 6.63 -14.40
N ASP A 642 -29.12 7.76 -14.78
CA ASP A 642 -30.56 7.86 -15.03
C ASP A 642 -31.44 7.35 -13.86
N LEU A 643 -31.06 7.64 -12.60
CA LEU A 643 -31.77 7.16 -11.40
C LEU A 643 -33.24 7.62 -11.29
N TYR A 644 -33.69 8.59 -12.09
CA TYR A 644 -35.09 9.03 -12.15
C TYR A 644 -36.01 8.04 -12.88
N ARG A 645 -35.47 7.09 -13.66
CA ARG A 645 -36.31 6.17 -14.45
C ARG A 645 -37.02 5.18 -13.55
N THR A 646 -38.35 5.14 -13.69
CA THR A 646 -39.18 4.08 -13.11
C THR A 646 -38.86 2.75 -13.83
N MET A 647 -38.60 1.72 -13.05
CA MET A 647 -37.92 0.46 -13.44
C MET A 647 -38.22 -0.11 -14.83
N ARG A 648 -37.16 -0.65 -15.48
CA ARG A 648 -37.27 -1.74 -16.47
C ARG A 648 -37.79 -2.99 -15.76
N ARG A 649 -38.80 -3.67 -16.31
CA ARG A 649 -39.54 -4.84 -15.75
C ARG A 649 -38.73 -6.09 -15.32
N ASN A 650 -37.40 -6.06 -15.27
CA ASN A 650 -36.54 -7.22 -14.97
C ASN A 650 -35.58 -6.96 -13.78
N SER A 651 -36.08 -6.60 -12.59
CA SER A 651 -35.24 -6.32 -11.41
C SER A 651 -35.40 -7.35 -10.28
N CYS A 652 -34.28 -7.63 -9.61
CA CYS A 652 -34.08 -8.65 -8.58
C CYS A 652 -34.87 -8.38 -7.28
N LEU A 653 -35.33 -7.14 -7.07
CA LEU A 653 -36.06 -6.72 -5.87
C LEU A 653 -37.57 -7.04 -5.91
N GLN A 654 -38.12 -7.46 -7.07
CA GLN A 654 -39.54 -7.80 -7.20
C GLN A 654 -39.92 -9.20 -6.70
N THR A 655 -38.97 -10.07 -6.32
CA THR A 655 -39.28 -11.48 -5.98
C THR A 655 -39.96 -11.73 -4.64
N CYS A 656 -40.52 -10.71 -3.99
CA CYS A 656 -41.48 -10.90 -2.89
C CYS A 656 -42.86 -10.38 -3.29
N PRO A 657 -43.68 -11.16 -4.02
CA PRO A 657 -45.10 -10.86 -4.13
C PRO A 657 -45.75 -11.06 -2.76
N MET A 658 -46.15 -9.97 -2.10
CA MET A 658 -47.01 -10.02 -0.93
C MET A 658 -48.39 -10.56 -1.34
N PRO A 659 -49.01 -11.47 -0.56
CA PRO A 659 -50.29 -12.07 -0.92
C PRO A 659 -51.42 -11.04 -0.78
N HIS A 660 -51.97 -10.60 -1.91
CA HIS A 660 -53.22 -9.85 -1.94
C HIS A 660 -54.41 -10.77 -1.63
N SER A 661 -55.24 -10.38 -0.67
CA SER A 661 -56.59 -10.91 -0.44
C SER A 661 -57.64 -9.99 -1.09
N PRO A 662 -58.88 -10.47 -1.34
CA PRO A 662 -59.46 -10.48 -2.68
C PRO A 662 -60.19 -9.19 -3.04
N CYS A 663 -59.90 -8.65 -4.23
CA CYS A 663 -60.75 -7.63 -4.84
C CYS A 663 -61.90 -8.30 -5.60
N HIS A 664 -63.10 -7.91 -5.20
CA HIS A 664 -64.37 -8.11 -5.90
C HIS A 664 -64.25 -7.87 -7.41
N SER A 665 -64.67 -8.85 -8.20
CA SER A 665 -64.90 -8.70 -9.63
C SER A 665 -66.34 -8.21 -9.85
N PRO A 666 -66.59 -7.27 -10.77
CA PRO A 666 -67.94 -6.97 -11.21
C PRO A 666 -68.44 -8.05 -12.16
N ARG A 667 -69.70 -8.37 -11.95
CA ARG A 667 -70.58 -9.27 -12.70
C ARG A 667 -70.64 -8.92 -14.19
N ALA A 668 -70.50 -9.92 -15.06
CA ALA A 668 -71.05 -9.91 -16.40
C ALA A 668 -71.62 -11.30 -16.71
N GLU A 669 -72.90 -11.32 -17.03
CA GLU A 669 -73.73 -12.50 -17.24
C GLU A 669 -73.69 -13.00 -18.70
N HIS A 670 -73.93 -14.32 -18.83
CA HIS A 670 -74.52 -15.05 -19.96
C HIS A 670 -73.75 -15.17 -21.30
N LEU A 671 -73.34 -16.40 -21.67
CA LEU A 671 -74.11 -17.29 -22.57
C LEU A 671 -73.42 -18.66 -22.82
N HIS A 672 -74.28 -19.64 -23.14
CA HIS A 672 -74.14 -21.10 -23.19
C HIS A 672 -73.16 -21.70 -24.24
N HIS A 673 -72.54 -22.87 -23.94
CA HIS A 673 -72.89 -24.18 -24.52
C HIS A 673 -71.99 -25.35 -24.01
N HIS A 674 -72.44 -26.57 -24.33
CA HIS A 674 -72.38 -27.86 -23.61
C HIS A 674 -71.04 -28.67 -23.61
N PRO A 675 -70.95 -29.75 -22.79
CA PRO A 675 -69.74 -30.50 -22.42
C PRO A 675 -69.64 -31.91 -23.04
N GLN A 676 -68.50 -32.57 -22.86
CA GLN A 676 -68.24 -34.03 -22.76
C GLN A 676 -66.71 -34.22 -22.78
N GLY A 677 -66.02 -35.04 -22.00
CA GLY A 677 -66.35 -36.05 -20.99
C GLY A 677 -65.14 -37.01 -20.89
N LEU A 678 -64.82 -37.50 -19.69
CA LEU A 678 -64.19 -38.82 -19.40
C LEU A 678 -62.72 -39.00 -19.88
N LEU A 679 -61.71 -39.54 -19.17
CA LEU A 679 -61.58 -40.44 -18.03
C LEU A 679 -60.15 -40.30 -17.44
N SER A 680 -60.04 -40.48 -16.13
CA SER A 680 -58.81 -40.84 -15.38
C SER A 680 -58.55 -42.36 -15.53
N PRO A 681 -57.64 -43.07 -14.82
CA PRO A 681 -56.63 -42.63 -13.83
C PRO A 681 -55.30 -43.44 -13.84
N HIS A 682 -54.46 -43.13 -12.84
CA HIS A 682 -53.48 -44.00 -12.15
C HIS A 682 -52.08 -44.18 -12.77
N CYS A 683 -51.00 -44.30 -12.00
CA CYS A 683 -50.61 -43.87 -10.64
C CYS A 683 -49.15 -44.34 -10.46
N SER A 684 -48.48 -43.79 -9.45
CA SER A 684 -47.37 -44.38 -8.67
C SER A 684 -45.94 -44.44 -9.26
N SER A 685 -45.15 -43.49 -8.75
CA SER A 685 -43.73 -43.59 -8.32
C SER A 685 -43.44 -44.88 -7.50
N PRO A 686 -42.19 -45.40 -7.38
CA PRO A 686 -41.20 -44.82 -6.45
C PRO A 686 -39.68 -44.98 -6.77
N TYR A 687 -38.91 -43.96 -6.35
CA TYR A 687 -37.61 -43.93 -5.64
C TYR A 687 -36.42 -44.90 -5.89
N LEU A 688 -35.21 -44.28 -5.87
CA LEU A 688 -33.84 -44.76 -5.53
C LEU A 688 -33.22 -45.78 -6.53
N ASP A 689 -31.94 -45.75 -6.89
CA ASP A 689 -30.76 -45.44 -6.09
C ASP A 689 -29.52 -45.12 -6.95
N VAL A 690 -28.50 -44.60 -6.29
CA VAL A 690 -27.16 -44.18 -6.72
C VAL A 690 -26.31 -45.33 -7.27
N CYS A 691 -25.48 -45.08 -8.31
CA CYS A 691 -24.16 -45.68 -8.48
C CYS A 691 -23.35 -45.01 -9.63
N GLU A 692 -22.23 -44.35 -9.28
CA GLU A 692 -21.00 -44.26 -10.10
C GLU A 692 -20.42 -45.69 -10.33
N PRO A 693 -19.54 -45.99 -11.34
CA PRO A 693 -18.28 -45.26 -11.57
C PRO A 693 -17.57 -45.31 -12.97
N LEU A 694 -16.53 -44.47 -13.09
CA LEU A 694 -15.21 -44.66 -13.78
C LEU A 694 -15.05 -44.77 -15.33
N GLN A 695 -14.25 -43.81 -15.84
CA GLN A 695 -13.12 -43.89 -16.82
C GLN A 695 -13.31 -44.49 -18.24
N GLY A 696 -12.92 -43.72 -19.25
CA GLY A 696 -12.27 -44.26 -20.46
C GLY A 696 -12.45 -43.53 -21.80
N ALA A 697 -11.44 -42.73 -22.16
CA ALA A 697 -10.85 -42.57 -23.50
C ALA A 697 -11.63 -41.99 -24.72
N VAL A 698 -11.03 -40.91 -25.26
CA VAL A 698 -10.65 -40.66 -26.68
C VAL A 698 -11.75 -40.66 -27.76
N GLY A 699 -11.88 -39.51 -28.42
CA GLY A 699 -12.48 -39.42 -29.76
C GLY A 699 -12.80 -37.99 -30.16
N GLY A 700 -11.86 -37.33 -30.85
CA GLY A 700 -12.10 -36.01 -31.43
C GLY A 700 -12.99 -36.06 -32.67
N SER A 701 -13.73 -34.98 -32.90
CA SER A 701 -14.02 -34.50 -34.24
C SER A 701 -14.20 -32.97 -34.17
N GLY A 702 -13.39 -32.27 -34.97
CA GLY A 702 -13.45 -30.82 -35.14
C GLY A 702 -14.40 -30.39 -36.26
N CYS A 703 -14.49 -29.07 -36.39
CA CYS A 703 -14.82 -28.19 -37.54
C CYS A 703 -15.50 -26.93 -36.95
N VAL A 704 -14.81 -25.80 -36.71
CA VAL A 704 -14.20 -24.80 -37.62
C VAL A 704 -15.22 -24.07 -38.51
N SER A 705 -15.40 -22.77 -38.24
CA SER A 705 -15.48 -21.63 -39.20
C SER A 705 -15.90 -20.37 -38.40
N SER A 706 -14.97 -19.47 -38.00
CA SER A 706 -14.36 -18.34 -38.76
C SER A 706 -15.35 -17.19 -39.04
N THR A 707 -15.39 -16.15 -38.20
CA THR A 707 -14.69 -14.83 -38.35
C THR A 707 -15.06 -14.03 -39.59
N LEU A 708 -15.54 -12.79 -39.38
CA LEU A 708 -15.17 -11.62 -40.18
C LEU A 708 -15.10 -10.39 -39.24
N TYR A 709 -13.87 -10.00 -38.92
CA TYR A 709 -13.48 -8.68 -38.44
C TYR A 709 -12.85 -7.96 -39.63
N ASP A 710 -13.31 -6.76 -39.93
CA ASP A 710 -12.61 -5.85 -40.84
C ASP A 710 -11.72 -4.90 -40.06
N ASN A 711 -10.46 -4.86 -40.51
CA ASN A 711 -9.39 -3.97 -40.06
C ASN A 711 -9.60 -2.56 -40.62
N CYS A 712 -9.32 -1.55 -39.80
CA CYS A 712 -8.69 -0.34 -40.31
C CYS A 712 -7.67 0.20 -39.29
N PHE A 713 -6.39 -0.03 -39.60
CA PHE A 713 -5.27 0.66 -38.97
C PHE A 713 -5.18 2.09 -39.50
N SER A 714 -5.01 3.07 -38.63
CA SER A 714 -4.19 4.25 -38.95
C SER A 714 -3.34 4.66 -37.76
N ARG A 715 -2.10 4.99 -38.09
CA ARG A 715 -0.96 5.29 -37.24
C ARG A 715 -1.09 6.67 -36.61
N TYR A 716 -0.82 6.79 -35.31
CA TYR A 716 0.03 7.86 -34.78
C TYR A 716 0.74 7.32 -33.54
N GLY A 717 2.08 7.34 -33.56
CA GLY A 717 2.89 7.08 -32.39
C GLY A 717 3.09 8.36 -31.61
N CYS A 718 3.07 8.27 -30.28
CA CYS A 718 3.78 9.18 -29.41
C CYS A 718 4.22 8.43 -28.16
N THR A 719 5.52 8.55 -27.91
CA THR A 719 6.28 8.10 -26.75
C THR A 719 5.98 8.98 -25.54
N SER A 720 5.69 8.38 -24.38
CA SER A 720 6.20 8.84 -23.09
C SER A 720 5.94 7.78 -22.02
N SER A 721 7.05 7.25 -21.50
CA SER A 721 7.15 6.53 -20.25
C SER A 721 6.74 7.44 -19.09
N ASP A 722 5.79 7.02 -18.26
CA ASP A 722 5.74 7.45 -16.87
C ASP A 722 5.21 6.35 -15.95
N SER A 723 5.79 6.35 -14.76
CA SER A 723 5.73 5.32 -13.73
C SER A 723 4.38 5.35 -12.99
N PRO A 724 3.85 4.23 -12.45
CA PRO A 724 2.61 4.27 -11.69
C PRO A 724 2.87 4.83 -10.28
N GLY A 725 2.69 6.15 -10.13
CA GLY A 725 2.57 6.79 -8.83
C GLY A 725 1.21 6.47 -8.19
N ARG A 726 1.22 6.21 -6.87
CA ARG A 726 0.03 6.04 -6.02
C ARG A 726 -0.96 7.19 -6.22
N ALA A 727 -2.13 6.90 -6.79
CA ALA A 727 -3.26 7.82 -6.82
C ALA A 727 -4.20 7.50 -5.65
N SER A 728 -4.03 8.23 -4.55
CA SER A 728 -5.09 8.45 -3.55
C SER A 728 -5.48 9.91 -3.71
N ILE A 729 -6.58 10.16 -4.44
CA ILE A 729 -7.05 11.50 -4.82
C ILE A 729 -8.03 12.00 -3.73
N PRO A 730 -7.74 13.10 -3.02
CA PRO A 730 -8.76 13.85 -2.29
C PRO A 730 -9.41 14.90 -3.22
N ILE A 731 -10.70 15.17 -2.97
CA ILE A 731 -11.54 16.27 -3.50
C ILE A 731 -11.27 16.61 -4.98
N GLU A 732 -12.16 16.14 -5.86
CA GLU A 732 -12.06 16.43 -7.28
C GLU A 732 -12.58 17.86 -7.54
N THR A 733 -11.65 18.81 -7.64
CA THR A 733 -11.87 20.11 -8.29
C THR A 733 -11.30 20.03 -9.70
N THR A 734 -11.94 20.69 -10.65
CA THR A 734 -11.49 20.67 -12.07
C THR A 734 -10.25 21.51 -12.34
N ASP A 735 -9.81 22.30 -11.37
CA ASP A 735 -8.64 23.17 -11.45
C ASP A 735 -7.51 22.66 -10.54
N ASP A 736 -6.27 22.64 -11.06
CA ASP A 736 -5.06 22.63 -10.24
C ASP A 736 -5.07 23.92 -9.40
N ILE A 737 -5.36 23.81 -8.10
CA ILE A 737 -5.44 24.94 -7.15
C ILE A 737 -4.18 25.84 -7.24
N ASN A 738 -3.04 25.29 -7.67
CA ASN A 738 -1.79 26.01 -7.88
C ASN A 738 -1.81 26.99 -9.06
N GLU A 739 -2.54 26.74 -10.16
CA GLU A 739 -2.54 27.65 -11.31
C GLU A 739 -3.25 28.99 -11.01
N LEU A 740 -4.36 28.95 -10.27
CA LEU A 740 -5.10 30.17 -9.89
C LEU A 740 -4.34 31.03 -8.85
N GLN A 741 -3.57 30.41 -7.96
CA GLN A 741 -2.68 31.15 -7.04
C GLN A 741 -1.46 31.74 -7.76
N THR A 742 -0.95 31.09 -8.80
CA THR A 742 0.24 31.55 -9.53
C THR A 742 -0.04 32.76 -10.43
N VAL A 743 -1.26 32.87 -10.98
CA VAL A 743 -1.69 34.04 -11.76
C VAL A 743 -1.77 35.29 -10.86
N PHE A 744 -2.15 35.14 -9.58
CA PHE A 744 -2.19 36.25 -8.63
C PHE A 744 -0.78 36.77 -8.28
N ILE A 745 0.19 35.88 -8.03
CA ILE A 745 1.59 36.27 -7.74
C ILE A 745 2.24 36.98 -8.94
N ASN A 746 1.96 36.52 -10.16
CA ASN A 746 2.48 37.15 -11.37
C ASN A 746 1.81 38.51 -11.70
N SER A 747 0.56 38.71 -11.28
CA SER A 747 -0.14 40.00 -11.45
C SER A 747 0.28 41.08 -10.43
N LEU A 748 0.86 40.69 -9.30
CA LEU A 748 1.41 41.63 -8.29
C LEU A 748 2.86 42.05 -8.57
N GLN A 749 3.57 41.42 -9.51
CA GLN A 749 4.96 41.74 -9.84
C GLN A 749 5.14 42.77 -10.97
N PHE A 750 4.05 43.25 -11.61
CA PHE A 750 4.11 44.27 -12.67
C PHE A 750 3.74 45.71 -12.23
N HIS A 751 3.71 45.99 -10.93
CA HIS A 751 3.54 47.37 -10.42
C HIS A 751 4.74 47.94 -9.63
N HIS A 752 5.92 47.34 -9.77
CA HIS A 752 7.18 48.00 -9.43
C HIS A 752 8.26 47.74 -10.49
N GLN A 753 8.12 48.41 -11.65
CA GLN A 753 9.22 48.99 -12.44
C GLN A 753 8.68 49.96 -13.47
#